data_AF-A0A8J4CF95-F1
#
_entry.id   AF-A0A8J4CF95-F1
#
_cell.length_a   1.000
_cell.length_b   1.000
_cell.length_c   1.000
_cell.angle_alpha   90.00
_cell.angle_beta   90.00
_cell.angle_gamma   90.00
#
_symmetry.space_group_name_H-M   'P 1'
#
loop_
_entity.id
_entity.type
_entity.pdbx_description
1 polymer ?
#
loop_
_entity_poly.entity_id
_entity_poly.type
_entity_poly.pdbx_seq_one_letter_code
_entity_poly.pdbx_strand_id
1 'polypeptide(L)'
;MDEQNVHHFWGISPALDLGSLLPDGDDAAALLPVDQPVRILQVAPYDARHTLTTMCRAMRHTVLRRQAQPVQLVVWEDSPEGLARHVLLLAVLLDGTLLPRERVEMLLELHGNAMLRERAAVYLAEKARQLEAMVVDLAGGGARGGAGVGDTDEAEALRGLTALRQILDLSLLKFQEKDHLVEALQKWRTTVLYDMVKAWDARARKWYGDRYDFRRNLVDWDYHMRLQTAGTPGQDPGHGSIIHFHHFRHWRMHGVAHELRDSHYNQPNRSLLSTAYGRTREFKDRSLRDVGRSVSAWGFWADVLNGPYHCFGTLTEEPSFYKVTNKQYSRTAVDVAEHNVASLLHELRTGERLTLAAGSEAPRAKVARGPTSLEDLQQQVAAEEQPPQQPPHASEKVTKKADTANTVDPSTEGRSGCGCAGTGSSGGPPDGICEGASGQGETVAAEVSPGSCREGEAFSSSEPPPPPPPPSPPPPPPPPPPDFHTQPPGEPSSPPQREELPPPPQQQQQQQQQQHGQPGAITTYSSGGRASAAKVMNSAAADEPQLPPAAAQMEQPSAGAAAAATAAISLQKGSACGACGGGRDAAGEDGGIPDAAKQRMAEEEAALRAAEAVLDCAGRSRVSSMFRLQLVTGDLAKAVTGRAKYGGVFSVLTLGHRHIHMLAPEYGLYKTAMPGAVLVAENARHVLQLNKEQAALFVTKMDELAEQAGWRKVAAGRPGGITEANEVYIKPRSA
;
A
#
# COMPACT_ATOMS: atom_id res chain seq x y z
N MET A 1 23.21 4.91 -5.82
CA MET A 1 21.92 5.46 -5.35
C MET A 1 21.05 4.37 -4.73
N ASP A 2 20.24 4.78 -3.75
CA ASP A 2 19.10 4.06 -3.18
C ASP A 2 19.42 2.70 -2.54
N GLU A 3 19.11 2.60 -1.25
CA GLU A 3 19.41 1.48 -0.38
C GLU A 3 18.20 0.56 -0.12
N GLN A 4 17.05 0.81 -0.77
CA GLN A 4 16.07 -0.16 -1.31
C GLN A 4 14.78 0.52 -1.81
N ASN A 5 14.23 1.50 -1.06
CA ASN A 5 13.01 2.26 -1.40
C ASN A 5 13.22 3.77 -1.24
N VAL A 6 12.90 4.58 -2.26
CA VAL A 6 13.16 6.04 -2.25
C VAL A 6 11.97 6.82 -1.69
N HIS A 7 10.76 6.45 -2.08
CA HIS A 7 9.52 7.17 -1.76
C HIS A 7 8.52 6.23 -1.10
N HIS A 8 7.57 6.78 -0.34
CA HIS A 8 6.44 6.04 0.24
C HIS A 8 5.16 6.79 -0.09
N PHE A 9 4.13 6.05 -0.50
CA PHE A 9 2.87 6.58 -1.02
C PHE A 9 1.63 6.04 -0.29
N TRP A 10 1.91 5.33 0.81
CA TRP A 10 1.02 4.80 1.82
C TRP A 10 1.87 4.51 3.06
N GLY A 11 1.24 4.47 4.24
CA GLY A 11 1.92 4.09 5.47
C GLY A 11 1.79 2.60 5.82
N ILE A 12 2.28 2.24 7.01
CA ILE A 12 2.35 0.84 7.48
C ILE A 12 1.50 0.53 8.73
N SER A 13 0.72 1.51 9.21
CA SER A 13 -0.27 1.32 10.28
C SER A 13 -1.69 1.74 9.85
N PRO A 14 -2.73 1.33 10.60
CA PRO A 14 -4.11 1.72 10.34
C PRO A 14 -4.33 3.23 10.30
N ALA A 15 -5.37 3.64 9.57
CA ALA A 15 -5.87 5.00 9.64
C ALA A 15 -6.32 5.36 11.07
N LEU A 16 -6.05 6.60 11.46
CA LEU A 16 -6.36 7.12 12.79
C LEU A 16 -7.37 8.26 12.68
N ASP A 17 -8.35 8.25 13.56
CA ASP A 17 -9.24 9.38 13.80
C ASP A 17 -8.57 10.34 14.78
N LEU A 18 -7.94 11.40 14.27
CA LEU A 18 -7.16 12.32 15.09
C LEU A 18 -8.04 13.24 15.96
N GLY A 19 -9.37 13.21 15.77
CA GLY A 19 -10.32 13.83 16.70
C GLY A 19 -10.40 13.08 18.03
N SER A 20 -10.24 11.75 18.01
CA SER A 20 -10.28 10.89 19.21
C SER A 20 -9.05 11.04 20.14
N LEU A 21 -8.08 11.87 19.75
CA LEU A 21 -6.84 12.14 20.48
C LEU A 21 -6.80 13.54 21.09
N LEU A 22 -7.91 14.28 20.97
CA LEU A 22 -8.13 15.55 21.65
C LEU A 22 -8.55 15.29 23.10
N PRO A 23 -8.31 16.23 24.04
CA PRO A 23 -8.80 16.10 25.40
C PRO A 23 -10.33 16.11 25.44
N ASP A 24 -10.91 15.12 26.12
CA ASP A 24 -12.35 15.02 26.43
C ASP A 24 -12.67 15.55 27.85
N GLY A 25 -13.97 15.67 28.16
CA GLY A 25 -14.45 16.10 29.47
C GLY A 25 -14.34 17.61 29.72
N ASP A 26 -14.46 18.02 31.00
CA ASP A 26 -14.47 19.44 31.39
C ASP A 26 -13.14 20.14 31.09
N ASP A 27 -12.01 19.44 31.28
CA ASP A 27 -10.65 19.84 30.88
C ASP A 27 -10.57 20.33 29.43
N ALA A 28 -11.37 19.74 28.54
CA ALA A 28 -11.37 20.08 27.12
C ALA A 28 -11.71 21.56 26.88
N ALA A 29 -12.56 22.17 27.70
CA ALA A 29 -12.95 23.58 27.57
C ALA A 29 -11.79 24.54 27.91
N ALA A 30 -10.97 24.19 28.89
CA ALA A 30 -9.78 24.96 29.28
C ALA A 30 -8.61 24.76 28.31
N LEU A 31 -8.42 23.53 27.82
CA LEU A 31 -7.32 23.21 26.90
C LEU A 31 -7.57 23.65 25.46
N LEU A 32 -8.81 23.56 24.96
CA LEU A 32 -9.19 23.92 23.59
C LEU A 32 -10.36 24.92 23.56
N PRO A 33 -10.08 26.22 23.83
CA PRO A 33 -11.07 27.29 23.79
C PRO A 33 -11.78 27.37 22.43
N VAL A 34 -13.09 27.62 22.47
CA VAL A 34 -14.00 27.60 21.30
C VAL A 34 -13.67 28.66 20.24
N ASP A 35 -13.04 29.76 20.66
CA ASP A 35 -12.59 30.86 19.81
C ASP A 35 -11.27 30.56 19.07
N GLN A 36 -10.53 29.52 19.47
CA GLN A 36 -9.21 29.21 18.94
C GLN A 36 -9.24 27.96 18.06
N PRO A 37 -8.66 27.99 16.83
CA PRO A 37 -8.67 26.82 15.96
C PRO A 37 -7.81 25.71 16.53
N VAL A 38 -8.42 24.54 16.75
CA VAL A 38 -7.72 23.27 17.00
C VAL A 38 -6.76 23.01 15.84
N ARG A 39 -5.50 22.65 16.15
CA ARG A 39 -4.47 22.39 15.13
C ARG A 39 -3.89 20.99 15.26
N ILE A 40 -3.79 20.30 14.13
CA ILE A 40 -3.28 18.94 14.03
C ILE A 40 -2.16 18.93 12.99
N LEU A 41 -0.97 18.42 13.35
CA LEU A 41 0.20 18.36 12.46
C LEU A 41 0.48 16.91 12.06
N GLN A 42 0.34 16.59 10.77
CA GLN A 42 0.73 15.30 10.20
C GLN A 42 2.10 15.43 9.52
N VAL A 43 3.11 14.73 10.03
CA VAL A 43 4.49 14.76 9.50
C VAL A 43 4.75 13.48 8.73
N ALA A 44 4.69 13.60 7.40
CA ALA A 44 4.79 12.52 6.43
C ALA A 44 3.88 11.31 6.76
N PRO A 45 2.55 11.51 6.71
CA PRO A 45 1.62 10.38 6.75
C PRO A 45 1.74 9.44 5.55
N TYR A 46 2.39 9.85 4.45
CA TYR A 46 2.59 9.15 3.16
C TYR A 46 1.33 8.99 2.31
N ASP A 47 0.14 9.11 2.92
CA ASP A 47 -1.15 9.19 2.25
C ASP A 47 -2.17 9.99 3.08
N ALA A 48 -3.37 10.16 2.53
CA ALA A 48 -4.43 10.92 3.16
C ALA A 48 -5.19 10.18 4.30
N ARG A 49 -4.83 8.95 4.70
CA ARG A 49 -5.71 8.08 5.53
C ARG A 49 -6.17 8.71 6.85
N HIS A 50 -5.26 9.37 7.57
CA HIS A 50 -5.59 10.05 8.84
C HIS A 50 -6.44 11.30 8.59
N THR A 51 -6.15 12.05 7.52
CA THR A 51 -6.92 13.23 7.10
C THR A 51 -8.35 12.85 6.71
N LEU A 52 -8.51 11.86 5.81
CA LEU A 52 -9.81 11.33 5.38
C LEU A 52 -10.61 10.84 6.59
N THR A 53 -10.00 10.01 7.45
CA THR A 53 -10.66 9.45 8.64
C THR A 53 -11.13 10.54 9.61
N THR A 54 -10.26 11.50 9.94
CA THR A 54 -10.59 12.61 10.86
C THR A 54 -11.66 13.53 10.29
N MET A 55 -11.64 13.81 8.97
CA MET A 55 -12.63 14.68 8.32
C MET A 55 -14.01 14.00 8.21
N CYS A 56 -14.06 12.71 7.93
CA CYS A 56 -15.31 11.96 7.86
C CYS A 56 -15.95 11.78 9.24
N ARG A 57 -15.13 11.52 10.28
CA ARG A 57 -15.57 11.24 11.65
C ARG A 57 -15.69 12.47 12.55
N ALA A 58 -15.55 13.66 11.97
CA ALA A 58 -15.60 14.93 12.68
C ALA A 58 -16.87 15.11 13.55
N MET A 59 -17.99 14.49 13.15
CA MET A 59 -19.27 14.56 13.85
C MET A 59 -19.34 13.74 15.15
N ARG A 60 -18.41 12.79 15.37
CA ARG A 60 -18.28 12.05 16.64
C ARG A 60 -17.80 12.96 17.78
N HIS A 61 -17.00 13.98 17.45
CA HIS A 61 -16.19 14.70 18.42
C HIS A 61 -16.85 16.02 18.83
N THR A 62 -17.44 16.04 20.02
CA THR A 62 -18.05 17.26 20.62
C THR A 62 -17.07 18.45 20.64
N VAL A 63 -15.79 18.17 20.90
CA VAL A 63 -14.70 19.17 20.92
C VAL A 63 -14.47 19.81 19.54
N LEU A 64 -14.70 19.10 18.44
CA LEU A 64 -14.62 19.65 17.08
C LEU A 64 -15.92 20.36 16.68
N ARG A 65 -17.07 19.74 16.95
CA ARG A 65 -18.40 20.28 16.61
C ARG A 65 -18.71 21.63 17.25
N ARG A 66 -18.11 21.94 18.41
CA ARG A 66 -18.33 23.20 19.13
C ARG A 66 -17.45 24.37 18.67
N GLN A 67 -16.44 24.15 17.81
CA GLN A 67 -15.46 25.20 17.48
C GLN A 67 -16.07 26.31 16.62
N ALA A 68 -15.78 27.56 16.97
CA ALA A 68 -16.14 28.71 16.14
C ALA A 68 -15.15 28.94 14.98
N GLN A 69 -13.96 28.33 15.05
CA GLN A 69 -12.93 28.40 14.01
C GLN A 69 -12.70 27.02 13.37
N PRO A 70 -12.52 26.93 12.04
CA PRO A 70 -12.20 25.68 11.37
C PRO A 70 -10.91 25.03 11.89
N VAL A 71 -10.94 23.70 12.04
CA VAL A 71 -9.81 22.87 12.42
C VAL A 71 -8.68 23.00 11.37
N GLN A 72 -7.48 23.31 11.83
CA GLN A 72 -6.31 23.48 10.95
C GLN A 72 -5.53 22.16 10.89
N LEU A 73 -5.76 21.39 9.83
CA LEU A 73 -4.96 20.22 9.48
C LEU A 73 -3.73 20.70 8.71
N VAL A 74 -2.55 20.58 9.30
CA VAL A 74 -1.27 20.91 8.66
C VAL A 74 -0.63 19.59 8.24
N VAL A 75 -0.44 19.39 6.94
CA VAL A 75 0.18 18.18 6.37
C VAL A 75 1.53 18.57 5.79
N TRP A 76 2.59 17.94 6.30
CA TRP A 76 3.92 18.00 5.71
C TRP A 76 4.23 16.68 5.00
N GLU A 77 4.71 16.76 3.76
CA GLU A 77 5.30 15.62 3.04
C GLU A 77 6.71 15.95 2.55
N ASP A 78 7.55 14.93 2.44
CA ASP A 78 8.93 15.06 1.96
C ASP A 78 9.04 15.44 0.47
N SER A 79 7.94 15.29 -0.27
CA SER A 79 7.87 15.42 -1.73
C SER A 79 6.58 16.11 -2.21
N PRO A 80 6.64 16.99 -3.23
CA PRO A 80 5.47 17.56 -3.88
C PRO A 80 4.54 16.50 -4.50
N GLU A 81 5.10 15.38 -4.98
CA GLU A 81 4.30 14.25 -5.46
C GLU A 81 3.45 13.61 -4.35
N GLY A 82 3.95 13.54 -3.10
CA GLY A 82 3.18 13.12 -1.93
C GLY A 82 2.03 14.06 -1.61
N LEU A 83 2.29 15.38 -1.59
CA LEU A 83 1.24 16.40 -1.43
C LEU A 83 0.17 16.32 -2.53
N ALA A 84 0.57 16.12 -3.79
CA ALA A 84 -0.36 15.95 -4.90
C ALA A 84 -1.30 14.75 -4.68
N ARG A 85 -0.76 13.60 -4.23
CA ARG A 85 -1.56 12.41 -3.90
C ARG A 85 -2.53 12.67 -2.75
N HIS A 86 -2.11 13.40 -1.72
CA HIS A 86 -2.95 13.74 -0.57
C HIS A 86 -4.18 14.55 -1.01
N VAL A 87 -3.98 15.51 -1.92
CA VAL A 87 -5.06 16.29 -2.54
C VAL A 87 -5.92 15.45 -3.48
N LEU A 88 -5.32 14.54 -4.27
CA LEU A 88 -6.04 13.62 -5.16
C LEU A 88 -7.03 12.73 -4.40
N LEU A 89 -6.60 12.07 -3.32
CA LEU A 89 -7.46 11.14 -2.57
C LEU A 89 -8.63 11.88 -1.88
N LEU A 90 -8.43 13.13 -1.46
CA LEU A 90 -9.50 14.01 -1.00
C LEU A 90 -10.45 14.43 -2.14
N ALA A 91 -9.92 14.73 -3.33
CA ALA A 91 -10.72 15.05 -4.50
C ALA A 91 -11.64 13.87 -4.89
N VAL A 92 -11.13 12.63 -4.86
CA VAL A 92 -11.93 11.42 -5.10
C VAL A 92 -13.06 11.32 -4.08
N LEU A 93 -12.79 11.46 -2.77
CA LEU A 93 -13.81 11.35 -1.72
C LEU A 93 -14.96 12.37 -1.87
N LEU A 94 -14.64 13.57 -2.34
CA LEU A 94 -15.58 14.68 -2.54
C LEU A 94 -16.30 14.66 -3.91
N ASP A 95 -15.97 13.72 -4.79
CA ASP A 95 -16.46 13.68 -6.17
C ASP A 95 -17.88 13.10 -6.29
N GLY A 96 -18.87 13.99 -6.25
CA GLY A 96 -20.29 13.66 -6.43
C GLY A 96 -20.66 13.01 -7.77
N THR A 97 -19.79 13.08 -8.80
CA THR A 97 -20.07 12.42 -10.10
C THR A 97 -19.98 10.89 -10.01
N LEU A 98 -19.24 10.37 -9.02
CA LEU A 98 -19.14 8.95 -8.75
C LEU A 98 -20.16 8.53 -7.70
N LEU A 99 -21.00 7.53 -8.03
CA LEU A 99 -21.85 6.86 -7.04
C LEU A 99 -20.99 6.31 -5.88
N PRO A 100 -21.49 6.24 -4.63
CA PRO A 100 -20.63 6.03 -3.46
C PRO A 100 -19.74 4.78 -3.55
N ARG A 101 -20.28 3.67 -4.06
CA ARG A 101 -19.52 2.43 -4.31
C ARG A 101 -18.37 2.65 -5.30
N GLU A 102 -18.63 3.31 -6.43
CA GLU A 102 -17.60 3.55 -7.44
C GLU A 102 -16.52 4.52 -6.92
N ARG A 103 -16.89 5.44 -6.03
CA ARG A 103 -15.98 6.35 -5.34
C ARG A 103 -15.05 5.64 -4.36
N VAL A 104 -15.59 4.67 -3.60
CA VAL A 104 -14.81 3.75 -2.75
C VAL A 104 -13.82 2.94 -3.59
N GLU A 105 -14.30 2.31 -4.67
CA GLU A 105 -13.46 1.51 -5.57
C GLU A 105 -12.34 2.35 -6.21
N MET A 106 -12.66 3.56 -6.69
CA MET A 106 -11.71 4.50 -7.29
C MET A 106 -10.64 4.98 -6.29
N LEU A 107 -11.02 5.26 -5.04
CA LEU A 107 -10.11 5.73 -4.01
C LEU A 107 -9.07 4.65 -3.66
N LEU A 108 -9.51 3.42 -3.43
CA LEU A 108 -8.62 2.29 -3.10
C LEU A 108 -7.70 1.92 -4.26
N GLU A 109 -8.21 1.93 -5.50
CA GLU A 109 -7.42 1.64 -6.69
C GLU A 109 -6.32 2.69 -6.94
N LEU A 110 -6.63 3.99 -6.84
CA LEU A 110 -5.65 5.07 -7.01
C LEU A 110 -4.67 5.19 -5.82
N HIS A 111 -5.10 4.82 -4.62
CA HIS A 111 -4.26 4.74 -3.42
C HIS A 111 -3.20 3.64 -3.58
N GLY A 112 -3.64 2.39 -3.79
CA GLY A 112 -2.82 1.21 -3.54
C GLY A 112 -2.27 0.45 -4.75
N ASN A 113 -2.82 0.64 -5.97
CA ASN A 113 -2.42 -0.16 -7.13
C ASN A 113 -1.40 0.55 -8.01
N ALA A 114 -0.32 -0.13 -8.39
CA ALA A 114 0.61 0.32 -9.43
C ALA A 114 -0.01 0.26 -10.84
N MET A 115 -0.87 -0.74 -11.09
CA MET A 115 -1.63 -0.88 -12.34
C MET A 115 -3.11 -0.53 -12.13
N LEU A 116 -3.71 0.18 -13.08
CA LEU A 116 -5.09 0.66 -13.07
C LEU A 116 -5.91 0.02 -14.18
N ARG A 117 -7.23 -0.03 -13.98
CA ARG A 117 -8.22 -0.18 -15.06
C ARG A 117 -8.24 1.08 -15.92
N GLU A 118 -8.63 0.95 -17.18
CA GLU A 118 -8.72 2.08 -18.12
C GLU A 118 -9.56 3.25 -17.58
N ARG A 119 -10.76 2.97 -17.06
CA ARG A 119 -11.64 3.99 -16.45
C ARG A 119 -10.96 4.76 -15.30
N ALA A 120 -10.12 4.11 -14.50
CA ALA A 120 -9.40 4.75 -13.40
C ALA A 120 -8.22 5.61 -13.90
N ALA A 121 -7.54 5.18 -14.97
CA ALA A 121 -6.48 5.97 -15.60
C ALA A 121 -7.03 7.22 -16.33
N VAL A 122 -8.15 7.09 -17.05
CA VAL A 122 -8.86 8.23 -17.68
C VAL A 122 -9.35 9.21 -16.62
N TYR A 123 -9.97 8.71 -15.54
CA TYR A 123 -10.39 9.52 -14.41
C TYR A 123 -9.22 10.25 -13.74
N LEU A 124 -8.08 9.56 -13.52
CA LEU A 124 -6.85 10.18 -12.98
C LEU A 124 -6.35 11.32 -13.86
N ALA A 125 -6.29 11.14 -15.18
CA ALA A 125 -5.82 12.18 -16.10
C ALA A 125 -6.71 13.43 -16.08
N GLU A 126 -8.03 13.25 -16.05
CA GLU A 126 -8.98 14.36 -16.00
C GLU A 126 -9.00 15.05 -14.62
N LYS A 127 -8.98 14.30 -13.51
CA LYS A 127 -8.84 14.91 -12.18
C LYS A 127 -7.51 15.63 -12.01
N ALA A 128 -6.41 15.12 -12.60
CA ALA A 128 -5.13 15.81 -12.61
C ALA A 128 -5.22 17.17 -13.31
N ARG A 129 -5.88 17.26 -14.47
CA ARG A 129 -6.16 18.52 -15.19
C ARG A 129 -7.02 19.49 -14.35
N GLN A 130 -8.06 18.99 -13.69
CA GLN A 130 -8.94 19.80 -12.85
C GLN A 130 -8.23 20.33 -11.59
N LEU A 131 -7.42 19.48 -10.94
CA LEU A 131 -6.59 19.86 -9.78
C LEU A 131 -5.47 20.83 -10.17
N GLU A 132 -4.85 20.67 -11.33
CA GLU A 132 -3.83 21.59 -11.85
C GLU A 132 -4.40 23.01 -11.96
N ALA A 133 -5.56 23.17 -12.61
CA ALA A 133 -6.24 24.46 -12.74
C ALA A 133 -6.58 25.08 -11.37
N MET A 134 -7.10 24.26 -10.43
CA MET A 134 -7.40 24.71 -9.07
C MET A 134 -6.15 25.16 -8.30
N VAL A 135 -5.03 24.43 -8.41
CA VAL A 135 -3.77 24.74 -7.73
C VAL A 135 -3.11 25.98 -8.33
N VAL A 136 -3.10 26.14 -9.66
CA VAL A 136 -2.56 27.34 -10.34
C VAL A 136 -3.31 28.60 -9.90
N ASP A 137 -4.64 28.57 -9.88
CA ASP A 137 -5.45 29.73 -9.48
C ASP A 137 -5.31 30.05 -7.98
N LEU A 138 -5.28 29.03 -7.10
CA LEU A 138 -4.94 29.23 -5.67
C LEU A 138 -3.50 29.75 -5.48
N ALA A 139 -2.55 29.36 -6.33
CA ALA A 139 -1.18 29.83 -6.30
C ALA A 139 -1.06 31.31 -6.71
N GLY A 140 -1.86 31.73 -7.69
CA GLY A 140 -2.02 33.12 -8.15
C GLY A 140 -2.80 34.03 -7.20
N GLY A 141 -3.34 33.50 -6.09
CA GLY A 141 -4.07 34.27 -5.08
C GLY A 141 -5.59 34.30 -5.26
N GLY A 142 -6.14 33.46 -6.15
CA GLY A 142 -7.58 33.30 -6.33
C GLY A 142 -8.30 32.93 -5.02
N ALA A 143 -9.47 33.54 -4.78
CA ALA A 143 -10.19 33.40 -3.52
C ALA A 143 -10.62 31.95 -3.25
N ARG A 144 -10.47 31.47 -2.00
CA ARG A 144 -10.92 30.12 -1.58
C ARG A 144 -12.44 29.98 -1.59
N GLY A 145 -13.15 31.08 -1.33
CA GLY A 145 -14.59 31.17 -1.60
C GLY A 145 -14.82 31.20 -3.10
N GLY A 146 -15.33 30.10 -3.66
CA GLY A 146 -15.87 30.10 -5.01
C GLY A 146 -17.10 31.02 -5.11
N ALA A 147 -17.31 31.60 -6.29
CA ALA A 147 -18.61 32.20 -6.63
C ALA A 147 -19.72 31.14 -6.51
N GLY A 148 -20.98 31.58 -6.33
CA GLY A 148 -22.13 30.68 -6.22
C GLY A 148 -22.19 29.70 -7.39
N VAL A 149 -22.03 28.41 -7.09
CA VAL A 149 -22.04 27.34 -8.08
C VAL A 149 -23.46 27.26 -8.65
N GLY A 150 -23.61 27.47 -9.96
CA GLY A 150 -24.90 27.39 -10.64
C GLY A 150 -25.54 26.00 -10.53
N ASP A 151 -26.82 25.92 -10.89
CA ASP A 151 -27.60 24.68 -10.80
C ASP A 151 -27.63 23.95 -12.15
N THR A 152 -26.43 23.63 -12.67
CA THR A 152 -26.21 22.89 -13.91
C THR A 152 -25.31 21.68 -13.68
N ASP A 153 -25.41 20.65 -14.54
CA ASP A 153 -24.68 19.39 -14.37
C ASP A 153 -23.15 19.56 -14.39
N GLU A 154 -22.64 20.45 -15.24
CA GLU A 154 -21.22 20.83 -15.28
C GLU A 154 -20.77 21.50 -13.97
N ALA A 155 -21.66 22.31 -13.38
CA ALA A 155 -21.42 22.95 -12.10
C ALA A 155 -21.50 21.95 -10.93
N GLU A 156 -22.39 20.95 -10.98
CA GLU A 156 -22.43 19.80 -10.05
C GLU A 156 -21.10 19.02 -10.06
N ALA A 157 -20.57 18.71 -11.25
CA ALA A 157 -19.29 18.04 -11.40
C ALA A 157 -18.13 18.83 -10.75
N LEU A 158 -18.26 20.15 -10.66
CA LEU A 158 -17.29 21.03 -10.00
C LEU A 158 -17.53 21.23 -8.49
N ARG A 159 -18.71 20.90 -7.93
CA ARG A 159 -19.05 21.10 -6.49
C ARG A 159 -18.04 20.42 -5.55
N GLY A 160 -17.54 19.23 -5.91
CA GLY A 160 -16.51 18.52 -5.13
C GLY A 160 -15.19 19.28 -5.06
N LEU A 161 -14.74 19.81 -6.20
CA LEU A 161 -13.53 20.64 -6.29
C LEU A 161 -13.70 22.00 -5.64
N THR A 162 -14.89 22.61 -5.68
CA THR A 162 -15.18 23.84 -4.95
C THR A 162 -15.06 23.64 -3.44
N ALA A 163 -15.56 22.52 -2.90
CA ALA A 163 -15.39 22.19 -1.48
C ALA A 163 -13.92 21.94 -1.10
N LEU A 164 -13.16 21.24 -1.95
CA LEU A 164 -11.72 21.03 -1.78
C LEU A 164 -10.94 22.36 -1.82
N ARG A 165 -11.26 23.25 -2.76
CA ARG A 165 -10.69 24.60 -2.87
C ARG A 165 -10.96 25.45 -1.62
N GLN A 166 -12.16 25.36 -1.05
CA GLN A 166 -12.54 26.12 0.15
C GLN A 166 -11.70 25.74 1.37
N ILE A 167 -11.28 24.46 1.49
CA ILE A 167 -10.41 24.01 2.58
C ILE A 167 -8.91 24.24 2.30
N LEU A 168 -8.48 24.20 1.04
CA LEU A 168 -7.07 24.08 0.66
C LEU A 168 -6.28 25.38 0.88
N ASP A 169 -5.10 25.24 1.50
CA ASP A 169 -4.24 26.34 1.90
C ASP A 169 -2.78 26.11 1.46
N LEU A 170 -2.37 26.85 0.43
CA LEU A 170 -1.02 26.80 -0.15
C LEU A 170 -0.09 27.88 0.43
N SER A 171 -0.46 28.56 1.54
CA SER A 171 0.32 29.71 2.05
C SER A 171 1.67 29.36 2.68
N LEU A 172 1.91 28.08 2.98
CA LEU A 172 3.17 27.59 3.56
C LEU A 172 4.14 27.02 2.52
N LEU A 173 3.69 26.88 1.26
CA LEU A 173 4.53 26.53 0.11
C LEU A 173 5.17 27.78 -0.49
N LYS A 174 6.47 27.71 -0.80
CA LYS A 174 7.18 28.69 -1.65
C LYS A 174 6.62 28.62 -3.08
N PHE A 175 6.83 29.65 -3.90
CA PHE A 175 6.42 29.63 -5.31
C PHE A 175 6.93 28.39 -6.04
N GLN A 176 8.24 28.11 -5.99
CA GLN A 176 8.83 26.88 -6.54
C GLN A 176 8.17 25.57 -6.03
N GLU A 177 7.70 25.53 -4.78
CA GLU A 177 7.05 24.34 -4.22
C GLU A 177 5.61 24.17 -4.72
N LYS A 178 4.93 25.28 -5.07
CA LYS A 178 3.67 25.27 -5.82
C LYS A 178 3.91 24.87 -7.28
N ASP A 179 4.99 25.37 -7.90
CA ASP A 179 5.35 25.04 -9.28
C ASP A 179 5.66 23.54 -9.43
N HIS A 180 6.41 22.95 -8.49
CA HIS A 180 6.63 21.49 -8.45
C HIS A 180 5.34 20.69 -8.18
N LEU A 181 4.39 21.23 -7.40
CA LEU A 181 3.07 20.61 -7.16
C LEU A 181 2.23 20.60 -8.44
N VAL A 182 2.27 21.68 -9.22
CA VAL A 182 1.66 21.79 -10.56
C VAL A 182 2.34 20.82 -11.54
N GLU A 183 3.67 20.76 -11.55
CA GLU A 183 4.46 19.85 -12.39
C GLU A 183 4.13 18.37 -12.09
N ALA A 184 3.91 18.00 -10.82
CA ALA A 184 3.47 16.66 -10.42
C ALA A 184 2.12 16.29 -11.05
N LEU A 185 1.13 17.18 -10.99
CA LEU A 185 -0.19 16.99 -11.61
C LEU A 185 -0.09 16.89 -13.14
N GLN A 186 0.73 17.73 -13.77
CA GLN A 186 0.99 17.69 -15.21
C GLN A 186 1.61 16.35 -15.66
N LYS A 187 2.55 15.79 -14.89
CA LYS A 187 3.17 14.48 -15.14
C LYS A 187 2.15 13.33 -15.10
N TRP A 188 1.04 13.46 -14.38
CA TRP A 188 0.01 12.42 -14.32
C TRP A 188 -0.87 12.36 -15.58
N ARG A 189 -1.07 13.49 -16.27
CA ARG A 189 -1.86 13.55 -17.52
C ARG A 189 -1.02 13.46 -18.80
N THR A 190 0.24 13.02 -18.71
CA THR A 190 1.08 12.85 -19.90
C THR A 190 0.66 11.63 -20.74
N THR A 191 0.57 11.81 -22.05
CA THR A 191 0.27 10.75 -23.02
C THR A 191 1.46 9.84 -23.30
N VAL A 192 2.68 10.24 -22.90
CA VAL A 192 3.90 9.43 -23.06
C VAL A 192 3.73 8.09 -22.33
N LEU A 193 3.79 6.98 -23.08
CA LEU A 193 3.64 5.63 -22.54
C LEU A 193 4.65 5.39 -21.41
N TYR A 194 4.18 4.79 -20.30
CA TYR A 194 5.02 4.43 -19.17
C TYR A 194 4.85 2.96 -18.83
N ASP A 195 5.91 2.18 -19.02
CA ASP A 195 5.95 0.76 -18.73
C ASP A 195 6.12 0.53 -17.21
N MET A 196 5.00 0.60 -16.49
CA MET A 196 4.96 0.37 -15.05
C MET A 196 5.29 -1.08 -14.68
N VAL A 197 5.01 -2.05 -15.55
CA VAL A 197 5.33 -3.47 -15.31
C VAL A 197 6.84 -3.66 -15.26
N LYS A 198 7.58 -3.13 -16.25
CA LYS A 198 9.05 -3.11 -16.26
C LYS A 198 9.65 -2.24 -15.16
N ALA A 199 8.98 -1.15 -14.78
CA ALA A 199 9.42 -0.34 -13.65
C ALA A 199 9.32 -1.13 -12.33
N TRP A 200 8.17 -1.77 -12.06
CA TRP A 200 7.97 -2.67 -10.93
C TRP A 200 8.99 -3.83 -10.95
N ASP A 201 9.21 -4.44 -12.11
CA ASP A 201 10.17 -5.53 -12.27
C ASP A 201 11.62 -5.08 -12.00
N ALA A 202 12.03 -3.90 -12.47
CA ALA A 202 13.35 -3.34 -12.17
C ALA A 202 13.55 -3.08 -10.66
N ARG A 203 12.49 -2.65 -9.97
CA ARG A 203 12.49 -2.49 -8.50
C ARG A 203 12.58 -3.84 -7.79
N ALA A 204 11.84 -4.85 -8.26
CA ALA A 204 11.90 -6.22 -7.76
C ALA A 204 13.29 -6.86 -7.98
N ARG A 205 13.87 -6.78 -9.18
CA ARG A 205 15.24 -7.24 -9.48
C ARG A 205 16.27 -6.59 -8.57
N LYS A 206 16.17 -5.27 -8.38
CA LYS A 206 17.06 -4.54 -7.46
C LYS A 206 16.92 -5.02 -6.01
N TRP A 207 15.70 -5.34 -5.55
CA TRP A 207 15.48 -5.84 -4.20
C TRP A 207 16.00 -7.27 -3.99
N TYR A 208 15.58 -8.22 -4.84
CA TYR A 208 15.87 -9.64 -4.62
C TYR A 208 17.31 -10.01 -5.03
N GLY A 209 17.94 -9.24 -5.93
CA GLY A 209 19.26 -9.53 -6.47
C GLY A 209 19.29 -10.89 -7.17
N ASP A 210 20.34 -11.67 -6.90
CA ASP A 210 20.56 -13.02 -7.43
C ASP A 210 19.43 -14.02 -7.08
N ARG A 211 18.54 -13.65 -6.14
CA ARG A 211 17.38 -14.46 -5.73
C ARG A 211 16.08 -14.05 -6.45
N TYR A 212 16.13 -13.16 -7.44
CA TYR A 212 14.96 -12.65 -8.15
C TYR A 212 14.14 -13.75 -8.84
N ASP A 213 14.77 -14.78 -9.40
CA ASP A 213 14.02 -15.88 -10.04
C ASP A 213 13.26 -16.72 -9.00
N PHE A 214 13.84 -16.85 -7.80
CA PHE A 214 13.20 -17.48 -6.63
C PHE A 214 12.23 -16.56 -5.88
N ARG A 215 11.90 -15.35 -6.39
CA ARG A 215 11.07 -14.36 -5.68
C ARG A 215 9.69 -14.87 -5.26
N ARG A 216 9.08 -15.80 -6.02
CA ARG A 216 7.80 -16.43 -5.65
C ARG A 216 7.90 -17.16 -4.30
N ASN A 217 9.03 -17.81 -4.03
CA ASN A 217 9.29 -18.53 -2.78
C ASN A 217 9.67 -17.57 -1.64
N LEU A 218 10.37 -16.47 -1.96
CA LEU A 218 10.67 -15.42 -0.97
C LEU A 218 9.43 -14.64 -0.54
N VAL A 219 8.47 -14.41 -1.43
CA VAL A 219 7.16 -13.82 -1.11
C VAL A 219 6.33 -14.75 -0.22
N ASP A 220 6.38 -16.07 -0.47
CA ASP A 220 5.73 -17.08 0.37
C ASP A 220 6.33 -17.13 1.78
N TRP A 221 7.66 -17.12 1.87
CA TRP A 221 8.40 -17.07 3.14
C TRP A 221 8.17 -15.76 3.90
N ASP A 222 8.21 -14.59 3.24
CA ASP A 222 7.88 -13.29 3.83
C ASP A 222 6.44 -13.28 4.40
N TYR A 223 5.49 -13.92 3.72
CA TYR A 223 4.12 -14.01 4.21
C TYR A 223 4.03 -14.80 5.50
N HIS A 224 4.45 -16.06 5.49
CA HIS A 224 4.27 -16.95 6.64
C HIS A 224 5.17 -16.55 7.83
N MET A 225 6.45 -16.27 7.58
CA MET A 225 7.43 -16.03 8.64
C MET A 225 7.45 -14.59 9.17
N ARG A 226 6.92 -13.62 8.42
CA ARG A 226 6.87 -12.21 8.84
C ARG A 226 5.45 -11.67 8.93
N LEU A 227 4.70 -11.60 7.83
CA LEU A 227 3.39 -10.92 7.82
C LEU A 227 2.34 -11.62 8.70
N GLN A 228 2.19 -12.94 8.54
CA GLN A 228 1.27 -13.76 9.35
C GLN A 228 1.73 -13.81 10.81
N THR A 229 3.04 -13.95 11.03
CA THR A 229 3.67 -14.06 12.36
C THR A 229 3.73 -12.73 13.14
N ALA A 230 3.51 -11.59 12.47
CA ALA A 230 3.31 -10.29 13.11
C ALA A 230 1.85 -10.05 13.57
N GLY A 231 0.91 -10.89 13.13
CA GLY A 231 -0.50 -10.82 13.47
C GLY A 231 -1.28 -9.76 12.68
N THR A 232 -2.47 -9.41 13.19
CA THR A 232 -3.30 -8.32 12.69
C THR A 232 -3.33 -7.20 13.74
N PRO A 233 -3.04 -5.94 13.37
CA PRO A 233 -3.05 -4.80 14.29
C PRO A 233 -4.29 -4.75 15.19
N GLY A 234 -4.10 -4.68 16.51
CA GLY A 234 -5.18 -4.63 17.50
C GLY A 234 -5.96 -5.95 17.71
N GLN A 235 -5.50 -7.07 17.14
CA GLN A 235 -6.07 -8.41 17.35
C GLN A 235 -5.05 -9.35 18.02
N ASP A 236 -5.51 -10.50 18.50
CA ASP A 236 -4.61 -11.57 18.98
C ASP A 236 -3.68 -12.03 17.83
N PRO A 237 -2.34 -11.95 17.99
CA PRO A 237 -1.38 -12.44 17.00
C PRO A 237 -1.55 -13.92 16.65
N GLY A 238 -2.12 -14.74 17.56
CA GLY A 238 -2.43 -16.15 17.32
C GLY A 238 -3.46 -16.40 16.20
N HIS A 239 -4.27 -15.39 15.84
CA HIS A 239 -5.15 -15.45 14.67
C HIS A 239 -4.44 -15.16 13.34
N GLY A 240 -3.17 -14.73 13.36
CA GLY A 240 -2.39 -14.41 12.16
C GLY A 240 -2.84 -13.10 11.48
N SER A 241 -2.64 -13.01 10.16
CA SER A 241 -2.93 -11.81 9.37
C SER A 241 -4.25 -11.88 8.61
N ILE A 242 -5.06 -10.82 8.71
CA ILE A 242 -6.25 -10.57 7.88
C ILE A 242 -5.87 -10.19 6.43
N ILE A 243 -4.61 -9.84 6.18
CA ILE A 243 -4.08 -9.72 4.83
C ILE A 243 -3.94 -11.13 4.28
N HIS A 244 -4.85 -11.52 3.39
CA HIS A 244 -4.89 -12.89 2.85
C HIS A 244 -3.71 -13.15 1.90
N PHE A 245 -3.14 -14.36 1.96
CA PHE A 245 -1.96 -14.75 1.18
C PHE A 245 -2.09 -14.44 -0.31
N HIS A 246 -3.26 -14.70 -0.91
CA HIS A 246 -3.47 -14.43 -2.33
C HIS A 246 -3.27 -12.94 -2.67
N HIS A 247 -3.87 -12.03 -1.91
CA HIS A 247 -3.75 -10.58 -2.14
C HIS A 247 -2.32 -10.12 -1.93
N PHE A 248 -1.66 -10.55 -0.84
CA PHE A 248 -0.26 -10.23 -0.60
C PHE A 248 0.66 -10.72 -1.73
N ARG A 249 0.55 -12.00 -2.11
CA ARG A 249 1.35 -12.60 -3.20
C ARG A 249 1.08 -11.93 -4.53
N HIS A 250 -0.17 -11.63 -4.84
CA HIS A 250 -0.56 -10.95 -6.07
C HIS A 250 0.05 -9.55 -6.15
N TRP A 251 -0.11 -8.72 -5.10
CA TRP A 251 0.50 -7.39 -5.06
C TRP A 251 2.03 -7.43 -5.14
N ARG A 252 2.70 -8.34 -4.41
CA ARG A 252 4.17 -8.51 -4.47
C ARG A 252 4.69 -8.89 -5.88
N MET A 253 3.83 -9.46 -6.73
CA MET A 253 4.18 -9.91 -8.08
C MET A 253 3.76 -8.93 -9.19
N HIS A 254 2.64 -8.20 -9.02
CA HIS A 254 2.00 -7.39 -10.08
C HIS A 254 1.71 -5.94 -9.69
N GLY A 255 1.91 -5.56 -8.43
CA GLY A 255 1.64 -4.22 -7.90
C GLY A 255 0.15 -3.86 -7.72
N VAL A 256 -0.78 -4.78 -7.95
CA VAL A 256 -2.23 -4.61 -7.70
C VAL A 256 -2.58 -5.10 -6.30
N ALA A 257 -3.13 -4.25 -5.44
CA ALA A 257 -3.56 -4.59 -4.07
C ALA A 257 -5.08 -4.77 -3.97
N HIS A 258 -5.81 -4.00 -4.77
CA HIS A 258 -7.25 -3.87 -4.78
C HIS A 258 -7.79 -4.31 -6.15
N GLU A 259 -7.97 -5.62 -6.34
CA GLU A 259 -8.68 -6.23 -7.48
C GLU A 259 -10.18 -6.26 -7.14
N LEU A 260 -10.88 -5.15 -7.42
CA LEU A 260 -12.25 -4.91 -6.93
C LEU A 260 -13.34 -5.31 -7.95
N ARG A 261 -12.96 -5.54 -9.21
CA ARG A 261 -13.83 -6.08 -10.28
C ARG A 261 -13.05 -7.06 -11.14
N ASP A 262 -13.75 -8.03 -11.75
CA ASP A 262 -13.24 -8.75 -12.93
C ASP A 262 -13.00 -7.72 -14.04
N SER A 263 -11.74 -7.37 -14.27
CA SER A 263 -11.32 -6.32 -15.21
C SER A 263 -9.81 -6.38 -15.36
N HIS A 264 -9.28 -6.12 -16.56
CA HIS A 264 -7.84 -6.00 -16.74
C HIS A 264 -7.30 -4.71 -16.09
N TYR A 265 -6.20 -4.84 -15.34
CA TYR A 265 -5.44 -3.74 -14.76
C TYR A 265 -4.19 -3.53 -15.61
N ASN A 266 -4.32 -2.77 -16.70
CA ASN A 266 -3.31 -2.65 -17.76
C ASN A 266 -2.73 -1.23 -17.95
N GLN A 267 -3.24 -0.22 -17.25
CA GLN A 267 -2.75 1.17 -17.32
C GLN A 267 -1.78 1.50 -16.17
N PRO A 268 -0.77 2.37 -16.36
CA PRO A 268 0.12 2.77 -15.28
C PRO A 268 -0.55 3.75 -14.32
N ASN A 269 -0.48 3.50 -13.00
CA ASN A 269 -0.85 4.51 -11.99
C ASN A 269 0.22 5.61 -11.94
N ARG A 270 0.05 6.64 -12.78
CA ARG A 270 0.99 7.76 -12.85
C ARG A 270 1.07 8.58 -11.56
N SER A 271 0.08 8.46 -10.66
CA SER A 271 0.13 9.07 -9.32
C SER A 271 1.08 8.38 -8.34
N LEU A 272 1.68 7.25 -8.72
CA LEU A 272 2.76 6.57 -7.98
C LEU A 272 4.15 6.79 -8.65
N LEU A 273 4.27 7.77 -9.55
CA LEU A 273 5.52 8.14 -10.21
C LEU A 273 6.07 9.45 -9.63
N SER A 274 7.36 9.45 -9.32
CA SER A 274 8.05 10.56 -8.64
C SER A 274 9.50 10.68 -9.08
N THR A 275 10.15 11.74 -8.66
CA THR A 275 11.56 12.02 -8.97
C THR A 275 12.47 11.45 -7.89
N ALA A 276 13.33 10.49 -8.25
CA ALA A 276 14.44 10.05 -7.40
C ALA A 276 15.69 10.88 -7.72
N TYR A 277 16.45 11.23 -6.68
CA TYR A 277 17.67 12.04 -6.78
C TYR A 277 18.88 11.29 -6.19
N GLY A 278 20.06 11.59 -6.70
CA GLY A 278 21.33 11.16 -6.11
C GLY A 278 22.52 11.54 -6.96
N ARG A 279 23.61 10.77 -6.87
CA ARG A 279 24.85 11.01 -7.62
C ARG A 279 25.31 9.79 -8.41
N THR A 280 26.06 10.06 -9.48
CA THR A 280 26.83 9.04 -10.21
C THR A 280 28.00 8.52 -9.36
N ARG A 281 28.48 7.31 -9.67
CA ARG A 281 29.64 6.67 -9.02
C ARG A 281 30.97 6.94 -9.74
N GLU A 282 30.96 7.83 -10.73
CA GLU A 282 32.08 8.13 -11.64
C GLU A 282 33.28 8.76 -10.91
N PHE A 283 33.04 9.45 -9.79
CA PHE A 283 34.06 10.11 -9.00
C PHE A 283 33.83 9.90 -7.51
N LYS A 284 34.88 9.46 -6.81
CA LYS A 284 34.93 9.37 -5.35
C LYS A 284 36.00 10.30 -4.82
N ASP A 285 35.72 10.96 -3.69
CA ASP A 285 36.73 11.76 -3.02
C ASP A 285 37.75 10.89 -2.25
N ARG A 286 38.78 11.54 -1.67
CA ARG A 286 39.80 10.88 -0.84
C ARG A 286 39.24 10.26 0.45
N SER A 287 37.95 10.49 0.77
CA SER A 287 37.19 9.86 1.86
C SER A 287 36.22 8.77 1.36
N LEU A 288 36.40 8.31 0.11
CA LEU A 288 35.59 7.29 -0.59
C LEU A 288 34.10 7.65 -0.81
N ARG A 289 33.72 8.92 -0.64
CA ARG A 289 32.33 9.39 -0.82
C ARG A 289 32.04 9.64 -2.30
N ASP A 290 30.86 9.26 -2.77
CA ASP A 290 30.39 9.55 -4.14
C ASP A 290 30.22 11.07 -4.33
N VAL A 291 31.17 11.68 -5.04
CA VAL A 291 31.21 13.12 -5.40
C VAL A 291 30.95 13.32 -6.92
N GLY A 292 30.55 12.24 -7.61
CA GLY A 292 30.05 12.28 -8.99
C GLY A 292 28.83 13.17 -9.18
N ARG A 293 28.47 13.39 -10.45
CA ARG A 293 27.43 14.32 -10.90
C ARG A 293 26.09 14.03 -10.21
N SER A 294 25.43 15.07 -9.70
CA SER A 294 24.04 14.97 -9.27
C SER A 294 23.14 14.68 -10.48
N VAL A 295 22.36 13.60 -10.41
CA VAL A 295 21.39 13.21 -11.45
C VAL A 295 20.06 12.82 -10.82
N SER A 296 18.98 13.02 -11.57
CA SER A 296 17.62 12.68 -11.19
C SER A 296 17.00 11.72 -12.21
N ALA A 297 16.08 10.89 -11.75
CA ALA A 297 15.34 9.96 -12.60
C ALA A 297 13.87 9.91 -12.18
N TRP A 298 12.97 10.23 -13.10
CA TRP A 298 11.53 10.15 -12.86
C TRP A 298 11.01 8.74 -13.17
N GLY A 299 10.15 8.21 -12.30
CA GLY A 299 9.56 6.88 -12.45
C GLY A 299 8.99 6.31 -11.15
N PHE A 300 8.73 5.00 -11.16
CA PHE A 300 8.21 4.28 -10.01
C PHE A 300 9.34 3.94 -9.02
N TRP A 301 9.31 4.55 -7.83
CA TRP A 301 10.34 4.41 -6.79
C TRP A 301 9.79 4.02 -5.40
N ALA A 302 8.55 3.54 -5.37
CA ALA A 302 7.83 3.16 -4.17
C ALA A 302 8.31 1.82 -3.58
N ASP A 303 7.67 1.40 -2.48
CA ASP A 303 7.85 0.09 -1.87
C ASP A 303 7.20 -1.02 -2.72
N VAL A 304 7.91 -2.15 -2.85
CA VAL A 304 7.46 -3.38 -3.52
C VAL A 304 7.34 -4.56 -2.54
N LEU A 305 7.37 -4.28 -1.23
CA LEU A 305 7.37 -5.24 -0.13
C LEU A 305 6.26 -5.01 0.89
N ASN A 306 6.13 -3.79 1.40
CA ASN A 306 5.08 -3.39 2.33
C ASN A 306 3.90 -2.83 1.54
N GLY A 307 2.81 -3.59 1.43
CA GLY A 307 1.64 -3.19 0.69
C GLY A 307 0.75 -2.16 1.42
N PRO A 308 -0.15 -1.47 0.70
CA PRO A 308 -1.04 -0.43 1.23
C PRO A 308 -2.06 -0.94 2.26
N TYR A 309 -2.20 -2.27 2.40
CA TYR A 309 -3.22 -2.96 3.19
C TYR A 309 -3.41 -2.47 4.61
N HIS A 310 -2.34 -2.04 5.31
CA HIS A 310 -2.46 -1.60 6.69
C HIS A 310 -3.38 -0.38 6.82
N CYS A 311 -3.30 0.55 5.87
CA CYS A 311 -3.94 1.86 5.91
C CYS A 311 -5.45 1.81 6.14
N PHE A 312 -6.17 1.04 5.31
CA PHE A 312 -7.63 0.89 5.40
C PHE A 312 -8.08 -0.56 5.66
N GLY A 313 -7.20 -1.55 5.54
CA GLY A 313 -7.58 -2.97 5.49
C GLY A 313 -7.29 -3.79 6.75
N THR A 314 -6.76 -3.23 7.83
CA THR A 314 -6.35 -4.05 9.01
C THR A 314 -7.04 -3.72 10.33
N LEU A 315 -7.47 -2.48 10.54
CA LEU A 315 -8.33 -2.10 11.68
C LEU A 315 -9.75 -1.80 11.18
N THR A 316 -10.79 -2.33 11.81
CA THR A 316 -12.18 -1.93 11.59
C THR A 316 -13.00 -1.96 12.88
N GLU A 317 -14.13 -1.28 12.87
CA GLU A 317 -15.02 -1.16 14.03
C GLU A 317 -16.15 -2.20 14.02
N GLU A 318 -16.26 -3.01 12.96
CA GLU A 318 -17.25 -4.07 12.80
C GLU A 318 -16.63 -5.43 13.18
N PRO A 319 -16.89 -5.98 14.39
CA PRO A 319 -16.16 -7.15 14.89
C PRO A 319 -16.41 -8.43 14.09
N SER A 320 -17.50 -8.45 13.30
CA SER A 320 -17.89 -9.55 12.41
C SER A 320 -16.82 -9.88 11.35
N PHE A 321 -16.02 -8.90 10.92
CA PHE A 321 -14.93 -9.10 9.96
C PHE A 321 -13.78 -9.92 10.56
N TYR A 322 -13.57 -9.83 11.88
CA TYR A 322 -12.54 -10.59 12.60
C TYR A 322 -12.96 -12.03 12.93
N LYS A 323 -14.15 -12.47 12.52
CA LYS A 323 -14.58 -13.87 12.69
C LYS A 323 -13.62 -14.81 11.97
N VAL A 324 -12.87 -15.59 12.75
CA VAL A 324 -12.01 -16.67 12.26
C VAL A 324 -12.83 -17.92 11.94
N THR A 325 -12.46 -18.65 10.89
CA THR A 325 -13.01 -19.96 10.51
C THR A 325 -11.90 -20.74 9.79
N ASN A 326 -11.74 -22.04 10.08
CA ASN A 326 -10.66 -22.87 9.51
C ASN A 326 -9.23 -22.28 9.70
N LYS A 327 -8.97 -21.64 10.85
CA LYS A 327 -7.72 -20.93 11.20
C LYS A 327 -7.37 -19.73 10.29
N GLN A 328 -8.33 -19.16 9.58
CA GLN A 328 -8.17 -17.95 8.77
C GLN A 328 -9.32 -16.97 9.05
N TYR A 329 -9.11 -15.68 8.81
CA TYR A 329 -10.20 -14.70 8.86
C TYR A 329 -11.21 -14.94 7.74
N SER A 330 -12.51 -14.86 8.06
CA SER A 330 -13.58 -15.03 7.07
C SER A 330 -13.67 -13.86 6.08
N ARG A 331 -13.19 -12.68 6.49
CA ARG A 331 -12.98 -11.49 5.64
C ARG A 331 -11.50 -11.21 5.47
N THR A 332 -11.14 -10.52 4.39
CA THR A 332 -9.77 -10.17 4.04
C THR A 332 -9.52 -8.68 4.22
N ALA A 333 -8.26 -8.25 4.17
CA ALA A 333 -7.90 -6.85 4.19
C ALA A 333 -8.50 -6.01 3.03
N VAL A 334 -8.94 -6.64 1.94
CA VAL A 334 -9.63 -5.93 0.84
C VAL A 334 -11.10 -5.69 1.20
N ASP A 335 -11.80 -6.69 1.77
CA ASP A 335 -13.16 -6.51 2.33
C ASP A 335 -13.20 -5.40 3.38
N VAL A 336 -12.21 -5.37 4.27
CA VAL A 336 -12.09 -4.39 5.34
C VAL A 336 -11.81 -3.00 4.76
N ALA A 337 -10.98 -2.89 3.72
CA ALA A 337 -10.71 -1.62 3.04
C ALA A 337 -11.95 -1.07 2.32
N GLU A 338 -12.69 -1.91 1.59
CA GLU A 338 -13.98 -1.51 0.97
C GLU A 338 -14.97 -1.02 2.02
N HIS A 339 -15.19 -1.81 3.09
CA HIS A 339 -16.12 -1.44 4.15
C HIS A 339 -15.70 -0.15 4.88
N ASN A 340 -14.42 -0.01 5.25
CA ASN A 340 -13.96 1.16 5.98
C ASN A 340 -14.07 2.44 5.15
N VAL A 341 -13.65 2.43 3.88
CA VAL A 341 -13.78 3.64 3.03
C VAL A 341 -15.26 3.92 2.73
N ALA A 342 -16.13 2.91 2.61
CA ALA A 342 -17.57 3.10 2.52
C ALA A 342 -18.18 3.68 3.81
N SER A 343 -17.70 3.26 4.99
CA SER A 343 -18.09 3.79 6.31
C SER A 343 -17.68 5.25 6.47
N LEU A 344 -16.44 5.60 6.11
CA LEU A 344 -15.97 6.99 6.07
C LEU A 344 -16.81 7.84 5.11
N LEU A 345 -17.08 7.35 3.90
CA LEU A 345 -17.89 8.08 2.93
C LEU A 345 -19.35 8.23 3.37
N HIS A 346 -19.95 7.22 4.00
CA HIS A 346 -21.28 7.33 4.60
C HIS A 346 -21.30 8.37 5.71
N GLU A 347 -20.40 8.28 6.68
CA GLU A 347 -20.38 9.16 7.86
C GLU A 347 -20.08 10.62 7.49
N LEU A 348 -19.27 10.87 6.46
CA LEU A 348 -19.10 12.19 5.86
C LEU A 348 -20.43 12.76 5.31
N ARG A 349 -21.28 11.91 4.70
CA ARG A 349 -22.47 12.29 3.92
C ARG A 349 -23.76 12.34 4.73
N THR A 350 -23.91 11.51 5.76
CA THR A 350 -25.00 11.62 6.74
C THR A 350 -24.61 12.52 7.91
N GLY A 351 -23.38 12.40 8.41
CA GLY A 351 -22.98 12.85 9.74
C GLY A 351 -23.20 11.80 10.84
N GLU A 352 -23.59 10.59 10.45
CA GLU A 352 -23.97 9.47 11.31
C GLU A 352 -23.09 8.24 11.03
N ARG A 353 -22.79 7.47 12.07
CA ARG A 353 -21.92 6.29 11.96
C ARG A 353 -22.62 5.16 11.19
N LEU A 354 -22.00 4.68 10.11
CA LEU A 354 -22.47 3.48 9.41
C LEU A 354 -22.51 2.29 10.39
N THR A 355 -23.63 1.58 10.44
CA THR A 355 -23.79 0.36 11.24
C THR A 355 -24.37 -0.74 10.35
N LEU A 356 -23.80 -1.94 10.43
CA LEU A 356 -24.37 -3.10 9.74
C LEU A 356 -25.55 -3.65 10.54
N ALA A 357 -26.70 -3.83 9.88
CA ALA A 357 -27.87 -4.42 10.50
C ALA A 357 -27.59 -5.88 10.92
N ALA A 358 -28.12 -6.32 12.06
CA ALA A 358 -27.89 -7.66 12.58
C ALA A 358 -28.30 -8.74 11.55
N GLY A 359 -27.35 -9.59 11.16
CA GLY A 359 -27.54 -10.62 10.14
C GLY A 359 -27.38 -10.14 8.68
N SER A 360 -27.16 -8.84 8.43
CA SER A 360 -26.73 -8.38 7.11
C SER A 360 -25.24 -8.70 6.88
N GLU A 361 -24.92 -9.23 5.70
CA GLU A 361 -23.52 -9.35 5.29
C GLU A 361 -23.08 -8.05 4.60
N ALA A 362 -21.97 -7.47 5.06
CA ALA A 362 -21.27 -6.45 4.29
C ALA A 362 -20.91 -6.98 2.88
N PRO A 363 -20.79 -6.12 1.86
CA PRO A 363 -20.22 -6.49 0.57
C PRO A 363 -18.94 -7.31 0.77
N ARG A 364 -18.80 -8.40 0.02
CA ARG A 364 -17.58 -9.20 0.01
C ARG A 364 -16.80 -8.83 -1.23
N ALA A 365 -15.54 -8.45 -1.05
CA ALA A 365 -14.62 -8.31 -2.17
C ALA A 365 -14.62 -9.65 -2.92
N LYS A 366 -14.65 -9.62 -4.26
CA LYS A 366 -14.37 -10.85 -5.02
C LYS A 366 -12.98 -11.31 -4.59
N VAL A 367 -12.84 -12.57 -4.17
CA VAL A 367 -11.51 -13.14 -3.95
C VAL A 367 -10.80 -13.02 -5.28
N ALA A 368 -9.69 -12.28 -5.29
CA ALA A 368 -8.86 -12.03 -6.45
C ALA A 368 -8.66 -13.34 -7.24
N ARG A 369 -9.29 -13.44 -8.40
CA ARG A 369 -9.23 -14.63 -9.25
C ARG A 369 -8.11 -14.38 -10.23
N GLY A 370 -6.92 -14.85 -9.88
CA GLY A 370 -5.79 -14.79 -10.79
C GLY A 370 -6.17 -15.35 -12.17
N PRO A 371 -5.75 -14.68 -13.25
CA PRO A 371 -4.40 -14.10 -13.27
C PRO A 371 -4.27 -12.67 -13.82
N THR A 372 -3.08 -12.08 -13.64
CA THR A 372 -2.76 -10.72 -14.16
C THR A 372 -1.26 -10.52 -14.44
N SER A 373 -0.52 -11.57 -14.84
CA SER A 373 0.73 -11.35 -15.59
C SER A 373 0.43 -11.17 -17.08
N LEU A 374 1.36 -10.59 -17.84
CA LEU A 374 1.25 -10.56 -19.30
C LEU A 374 1.19 -11.97 -19.90
N GLU A 375 1.92 -12.94 -19.32
CA GLU A 375 1.97 -14.33 -19.77
C GLU A 375 0.61 -15.01 -19.59
N ASP A 376 -0.06 -14.75 -18.47
CA ASP A 376 -1.37 -15.33 -18.18
C ASP A 376 -2.50 -14.61 -18.92
N LEU A 377 -2.41 -13.29 -19.11
CA LEU A 377 -3.35 -12.53 -19.95
C LEU A 377 -3.24 -12.96 -21.42
N GLN A 378 -2.02 -13.22 -21.90
CA GLN A 378 -1.78 -13.83 -23.22
C GLN A 378 -2.36 -15.25 -23.30
N GLN A 379 -2.27 -16.06 -22.24
CA GLN A 379 -2.93 -17.37 -22.18
C GLN A 379 -4.45 -17.28 -22.15
N GLN A 380 -5.04 -16.26 -21.51
CA GLN A 380 -6.48 -16.02 -21.54
C GLN A 380 -6.95 -15.59 -22.94
N VAL A 381 -6.30 -14.59 -23.55
CA VAL A 381 -6.62 -14.16 -24.92
C VAL A 381 -6.43 -15.33 -25.91
N ALA A 382 -5.34 -16.08 -25.82
CA ALA A 382 -5.12 -17.27 -26.65
C ALA A 382 -6.04 -18.47 -26.32
N ALA A 383 -6.83 -18.42 -25.24
CA ALA A 383 -7.89 -19.38 -24.94
C ALA A 383 -9.27 -18.88 -25.40
N GLU A 384 -9.49 -17.56 -25.46
CA GLU A 384 -10.70 -16.94 -26.02
C GLU A 384 -10.66 -16.86 -27.55
N GLU A 385 -9.48 -16.73 -28.16
CA GLU A 385 -9.26 -16.82 -29.61
C GLU A 385 -9.31 -18.25 -30.17
N GLN A 386 -9.31 -19.28 -29.30
CA GLN A 386 -9.54 -20.66 -29.73
C GLN A 386 -11.03 -20.88 -30.04
N PRO A 387 -11.38 -21.39 -31.24
CA PRO A 387 -12.77 -21.73 -31.54
C PRO A 387 -13.28 -22.78 -30.54
N PRO A 388 -14.54 -22.71 -30.10
CA PRO A 388 -15.05 -23.58 -29.05
C PRO A 388 -14.91 -25.05 -29.45
N GLN A 389 -14.04 -25.77 -28.73
CA GLN A 389 -13.88 -27.21 -28.92
C GLN A 389 -15.25 -27.85 -28.69
N GLN A 390 -15.71 -28.62 -29.68
CA GLN A 390 -16.99 -29.31 -29.58
C GLN A 390 -16.97 -30.21 -28.34
N PRO A 391 -18.05 -30.24 -27.53
CA PRO A 391 -18.08 -31.13 -26.37
C PRO A 391 -17.86 -32.56 -26.85
N PRO A 392 -17.02 -33.36 -26.16
CA PRO A 392 -16.65 -34.69 -26.63
C PRO A 392 -17.91 -35.52 -26.84
N HIS A 393 -18.10 -36.03 -28.06
CA HIS A 393 -19.28 -36.79 -28.43
C HIS A 393 -19.54 -37.89 -27.40
N ALA A 394 -20.71 -37.83 -26.76
CA ALA A 394 -21.16 -38.87 -25.84
C ALA A 394 -21.28 -40.17 -26.64
N SER A 395 -20.36 -41.11 -26.41
CA SER A 395 -20.39 -42.41 -27.04
C SER A 395 -21.56 -43.20 -26.46
N GLU A 396 -22.60 -43.39 -27.28
CA GLU A 396 -23.78 -44.16 -26.89
C GLU A 396 -23.37 -45.58 -26.50
N LYS A 397 -23.41 -45.88 -25.20
CA LYS A 397 -23.30 -47.26 -24.71
C LYS A 397 -24.58 -48.00 -25.05
N VAL A 398 -24.63 -48.54 -26.28
CA VAL A 398 -25.68 -49.41 -26.79
C VAL A 398 -25.94 -50.55 -25.80
N THR A 399 -27.07 -50.47 -25.10
CA THR A 399 -27.50 -51.47 -24.11
C THR A 399 -28.16 -52.65 -24.81
N LYS A 400 -27.36 -53.69 -25.12
CA LYS A 400 -27.92 -54.94 -25.66
C LYS A 400 -28.66 -55.74 -24.57
N LYS A 401 -29.98 -55.78 -24.69
CA LYS A 401 -30.87 -56.85 -24.23
C LYS A 401 -31.48 -57.52 -25.47
N ALA A 402 -31.76 -58.82 -25.54
CA ALA A 402 -31.40 -59.97 -24.68
C ALA A 402 -31.35 -61.22 -25.62
N ASP A 403 -31.48 -62.50 -25.27
CA ASP A 403 -31.74 -63.25 -24.01
C ASP A 403 -31.09 -64.67 -24.20
N THR A 404 -31.44 -65.85 -23.68
CA THR A 404 -32.62 -66.35 -22.94
C THR A 404 -32.24 -67.57 -22.09
N ALA A 405 -32.75 -67.65 -20.84
CA ALA A 405 -32.90 -68.88 -20.03
C ALA A 405 -31.60 -69.62 -19.58
N ASN A 406 -31.59 -70.50 -18.55
CA ASN A 406 -32.70 -71.00 -17.71
C ASN A 406 -32.25 -71.50 -16.31
N THR A 407 -33.16 -71.40 -15.31
CA THR A 407 -33.38 -72.31 -14.15
C THR A 407 -32.38 -72.54 -12.98
N VAL A 408 -32.97 -72.58 -11.75
CA VAL A 408 -32.65 -73.39 -10.53
C VAL A 408 -31.71 -72.83 -9.41
N ASP A 409 -32.38 -72.26 -8.40
CA ASP A 409 -32.25 -72.42 -6.92
C ASP A 409 -30.99 -72.03 -6.08
N PRO A 410 -31.14 -71.84 -4.74
CA PRO A 410 -30.20 -71.08 -3.88
C PRO A 410 -29.58 -71.87 -2.70
N SER A 411 -28.57 -71.29 -2.01
CA SER A 411 -28.47 -71.26 -0.51
C SER A 411 -27.16 -70.68 0.07
N THR A 412 -27.24 -70.13 1.30
CA THR A 412 -26.26 -70.09 2.43
C THR A 412 -24.80 -69.56 2.32
N GLU A 413 -24.49 -68.62 3.24
CA GLU A 413 -23.30 -68.53 4.14
C GLU A 413 -21.85 -68.26 3.62
N GLY A 414 -20.98 -67.86 4.57
CA GLY A 414 -19.52 -67.57 4.40
C GLY A 414 -19.21 -66.12 3.99
N ARG A 415 -18.53 -65.23 4.73
CA ARG A 415 -17.59 -65.24 5.89
C ARG A 415 -16.11 -65.55 5.58
N SER A 416 -15.22 -64.62 5.95
CA SER A 416 -13.75 -64.74 6.16
C SER A 416 -12.76 -64.47 5.00
N GLY A 417 -11.51 -64.09 5.36
CA GLY A 417 -10.31 -63.96 4.49
C GLY A 417 -10.11 -62.59 3.82
N CYS A 418 -9.11 -61.74 4.06
CA CYS A 418 -7.75 -61.79 4.68
C CYS A 418 -6.59 -62.26 3.76
N GLY A 419 -5.45 -61.55 3.82
CA GLY A 419 -4.25 -61.71 2.96
C GLY A 419 -4.15 -60.58 1.91
N CYS A 420 -3.27 -59.57 1.90
CA CYS A 420 -1.91 -59.31 2.44
C CYS A 420 -0.73 -59.72 1.51
N ALA A 421 0.06 -58.71 1.11
CA ALA A 421 1.37 -58.76 0.42
C ALA A 421 1.42 -59.36 -1.01
N GLY A 422 2.36 -58.97 -1.88
CA GLY A 422 3.29 -57.83 -1.81
C GLY A 422 4.49 -57.92 -2.79
N THR A 423 5.28 -56.84 -2.82
CA THR A 423 6.69 -56.74 -3.28
C THR A 423 7.11 -57.10 -4.72
N GLY A 424 7.97 -56.23 -5.29
CA GLY A 424 8.88 -56.54 -6.40
C GLY A 424 8.36 -56.20 -7.82
N SER A 425 9.15 -55.75 -8.81
CA SER A 425 10.39 -54.95 -8.92
C SER A 425 10.98 -55.21 -10.31
N SER A 426 11.59 -54.19 -10.94
CA SER A 426 12.63 -54.26 -11.99
C SER A 426 12.34 -54.99 -13.33
N GLY A 427 12.74 -54.35 -14.44
CA GLY A 427 12.75 -54.94 -15.78
C GLY A 427 12.75 -53.85 -16.87
N GLY A 428 13.82 -53.75 -17.66
CA GLY A 428 13.95 -52.79 -18.77
C GLY A 428 13.54 -53.35 -20.14
N PRO A 429 13.45 -52.51 -21.19
CA PRO A 429 13.08 -52.89 -22.56
C PRO A 429 14.25 -53.50 -23.35
N PRO A 430 13.98 -54.04 -24.56
CA PRO A 430 14.52 -53.34 -25.75
C PRO A 430 13.65 -53.37 -27.03
N ASP A 431 13.92 -52.42 -27.93
CA ASP A 431 13.90 -52.41 -29.42
C ASP A 431 12.71 -52.95 -30.27
N GLY A 432 12.43 -52.30 -31.43
CA GLY A 432 11.30 -52.74 -32.30
C GLY A 432 11.02 -52.05 -33.68
N ILE A 433 11.90 -51.20 -34.20
CA ILE A 433 12.16 -50.84 -35.64
C ILE A 433 11.04 -50.96 -36.74
N CYS A 434 10.81 -49.84 -37.46
CA CYS A 434 10.41 -49.63 -38.87
C CYS A 434 8.95 -49.56 -39.42
N GLU A 435 8.80 -48.53 -40.29
CA GLU A 435 8.12 -48.45 -41.62
C GLU A 435 6.58 -48.35 -41.80
N GLY A 436 6.22 -47.53 -42.81
CA GLY A 436 4.85 -47.21 -43.27
C GLY A 436 4.80 -45.77 -43.82
N ALA A 437 4.48 -45.57 -45.11
CA ALA A 437 4.79 -44.31 -45.81
C ALA A 437 3.67 -43.75 -46.72
N SER A 438 3.94 -42.57 -47.29
CA SER A 438 3.29 -41.89 -48.44
C SER A 438 2.03 -41.03 -48.20
N GLY A 439 1.91 -39.98 -49.03
CA GLY A 439 0.80 -38.99 -49.04
C GLY A 439 1.27 -37.60 -49.50
N GLN A 440 1.21 -37.29 -50.79
CA GLN A 440 1.64 -36.00 -51.38
C GLN A 440 0.44 -35.04 -51.62
N GLY A 441 0.71 -33.73 -51.72
CA GLY A 441 -0.29 -32.71 -52.07
C GLY A 441 0.32 -31.35 -52.45
N GLU A 442 0.31 -31.06 -53.75
CA GLU A 442 0.69 -29.80 -54.42
C GLU A 442 -0.48 -28.78 -54.43
N THR A 443 -0.39 -27.48 -54.80
CA THR A 443 0.65 -26.46 -55.11
C THR A 443 -0.02 -25.05 -55.10
N VAL A 444 0.74 -23.95 -55.31
CA VAL A 444 0.52 -22.83 -56.28
C VAL A 444 1.27 -21.56 -55.81
N ALA A 445 1.76 -20.72 -56.74
CA ALA A 445 2.68 -19.60 -56.46
C ALA A 445 2.48 -18.36 -57.38
N ALA A 446 3.07 -17.21 -56.96
CA ALA A 446 3.50 -16.04 -57.75
C ALA A 446 4.41 -15.18 -56.85
N GLU A 447 5.70 -14.91 -57.10
CA GLU A 447 6.39 -14.21 -58.22
C GLU A 447 6.34 -12.66 -58.17
N VAL A 448 7.52 -12.03 -58.10
CA VAL A 448 8.15 -11.17 -59.15
C VAL A 448 9.47 -10.56 -58.63
N SER A 449 10.52 -10.52 -59.49
CA SER A 449 11.89 -10.04 -59.21
C SER A 449 12.24 -8.83 -60.13
N PRO A 450 13.48 -8.53 -60.64
CA PRO A 450 14.85 -9.12 -60.54
C PRO A 450 15.67 -8.44 -59.40
N GLY A 451 17.01 -8.40 -59.30
CA GLY A 451 18.16 -8.80 -60.14
C GLY A 451 19.50 -8.35 -59.51
N SER A 452 20.70 -8.56 -60.10
CA SER A 452 21.09 -9.38 -61.26
C SER A 452 22.63 -9.49 -61.40
N CYS A 453 23.12 -10.70 -61.74
CA CYS A 453 24.37 -11.03 -62.47
C CYS A 453 25.77 -10.65 -61.92
N ARG A 454 26.57 -11.68 -61.57
CA ARG A 454 27.62 -12.21 -62.50
C ARG A 454 28.14 -13.60 -62.12
N GLU A 455 28.71 -14.32 -63.09
CA GLU A 455 29.41 -15.61 -62.91
C GLU A 455 30.83 -15.42 -62.30
N GLY A 456 31.52 -16.43 -61.75
CA GLY A 456 31.17 -17.83 -61.46
C GLY A 456 32.41 -18.76 -61.52
N GLU A 457 32.50 -19.78 -60.67
CA GLU A 457 33.39 -20.97 -60.80
C GLU A 457 33.01 -22.03 -59.72
N ALA A 458 33.57 -23.26 -59.77
CA ALA A 458 32.93 -24.43 -59.15
C ALA A 458 33.83 -25.35 -58.28
N PHE A 459 33.16 -26.12 -57.41
CA PHE A 459 33.62 -27.28 -56.62
C PHE A 459 34.81 -27.12 -55.64
N SER A 460 34.48 -27.14 -54.35
CA SER A 460 34.93 -28.23 -53.46
C SER A 460 33.97 -28.34 -52.26
N SER A 461 33.78 -29.54 -51.74
CA SER A 461 32.87 -29.83 -50.62
C SER A 461 33.63 -30.10 -49.32
N SER A 462 33.34 -29.34 -48.27
CA SER A 462 33.71 -29.67 -46.89
C SER A 462 32.62 -29.26 -45.91
N GLU A 463 32.23 -30.17 -45.03
CA GLU A 463 31.29 -29.90 -43.94
C GLU A 463 31.96 -29.07 -42.82
N PRO A 464 31.20 -28.24 -42.08
CA PRO A 464 31.71 -27.58 -40.88
C PRO A 464 31.92 -28.61 -39.75
N PRO A 465 32.98 -28.47 -38.93
CA PRO A 465 33.23 -29.39 -37.82
C PRO A 465 32.17 -29.23 -36.70
N PRO A 466 31.84 -30.31 -35.96
CA PRO A 466 30.91 -30.26 -34.85
C PRO A 466 31.45 -29.43 -33.67
N PRO A 467 30.56 -28.86 -32.83
CA PRO A 467 30.96 -28.05 -31.68
C PRO A 467 31.68 -28.86 -30.58
N PRO A 468 32.59 -28.24 -29.81
CA PRO A 468 33.31 -28.91 -28.73
C PRO A 468 32.40 -29.28 -27.55
N PRO A 469 32.74 -30.34 -26.79
CA PRO A 469 31.98 -30.74 -25.60
C PRO A 469 32.12 -29.71 -24.45
N PRO A 470 31.14 -29.66 -23.51
CA PRO A 470 31.16 -28.74 -22.39
C PRO A 470 32.30 -29.05 -21.39
N PRO A 471 32.81 -28.03 -20.67
CA PRO A 471 33.93 -28.20 -19.73
C PRO A 471 33.51 -28.95 -18.45
N SER A 472 34.47 -29.70 -17.89
CA SER A 472 34.33 -30.43 -16.63
C SER A 472 34.05 -29.51 -15.43
N PRO A 473 33.29 -29.96 -14.42
CA PRO A 473 33.07 -29.18 -13.20
C PRO A 473 34.36 -29.02 -12.37
N PRO A 474 34.52 -27.91 -11.62
CA PRO A 474 35.70 -27.66 -10.80
C PRO A 474 35.76 -28.57 -9.56
N PRO A 475 36.97 -28.87 -9.03
CA PRO A 475 37.13 -29.65 -7.81
C PRO A 475 36.65 -28.88 -6.56
N PRO A 476 36.27 -29.59 -5.48
CA PRO A 476 35.82 -28.98 -4.23
C PRO A 476 36.96 -28.25 -3.47
N PRO A 477 36.64 -27.24 -2.65
CA PRO A 477 37.64 -26.49 -1.88
C PRO A 477 38.26 -27.32 -0.74
N PRO A 478 39.50 -27.02 -0.33
CA PRO A 478 40.16 -27.69 0.80
C PRO A 478 39.56 -27.28 2.16
N PRO A 479 39.70 -28.13 3.21
CA PRO A 479 39.22 -27.83 4.56
C PRO A 479 40.06 -26.74 5.26
N PRO A 480 39.49 -26.04 6.27
CA PRO A 480 40.19 -25.01 7.03
C PRO A 480 41.26 -25.58 7.98
N PRO A 481 42.29 -24.78 8.34
CA PRO A 481 43.30 -25.15 9.33
C PRO A 481 42.73 -25.11 10.78
N PRO A 482 43.35 -25.81 11.74
CA PRO A 482 42.90 -25.86 13.13
C PRO A 482 43.28 -24.61 13.95
N ASP A 483 42.43 -24.26 14.91
CA ASP A 483 42.64 -23.15 15.84
C ASP A 483 43.79 -23.40 16.83
N PHE A 484 44.58 -22.35 17.10
CA PHE A 484 45.60 -22.34 18.15
C PHE A 484 45.22 -21.39 19.28
N HIS A 485 44.97 -21.93 20.48
CA HIS A 485 44.87 -21.15 21.70
C HIS A 485 46.23 -20.52 22.08
N THR A 486 46.23 -19.25 22.46
CA THR A 486 47.35 -18.59 23.16
C THR A 486 46.86 -17.72 24.32
N GLN A 487 47.63 -17.70 25.41
CA GLN A 487 47.37 -16.90 26.62
C GLN A 487 48.16 -15.58 26.60
N PRO A 488 47.75 -14.54 27.36
CA PRO A 488 48.42 -13.24 27.38
C PRO A 488 49.52 -13.10 28.45
N PRO A 489 50.63 -12.43 28.08
CA PRO A 489 51.27 -11.37 28.88
C PRO A 489 51.48 -10.10 28.01
N GLY A 490 51.91 -8.92 28.48
CA GLY A 490 52.29 -8.39 29.80
C GLY A 490 53.06 -7.05 29.59
N GLU A 491 52.97 -6.06 30.49
CA GLU A 491 53.66 -4.76 30.33
C GLU A 491 55.20 -4.87 30.51
N PRO A 492 56.03 -3.96 29.94
CA PRO A 492 56.45 -2.77 30.74
C PRO A 492 56.97 -1.49 30.00
N SER A 493 56.84 -0.33 30.68
CA SER A 493 57.81 0.81 30.75
C SER A 493 58.15 1.72 29.53
N SER A 494 58.55 2.96 29.83
CA SER A 494 58.98 4.09 28.94
C SER A 494 60.35 4.67 29.41
N PRO A 495 60.91 5.81 28.92
CA PRO A 495 60.54 6.77 27.87
C PRO A 495 61.54 6.73 26.67
N PRO A 496 62.41 7.71 26.23
CA PRO A 496 62.75 9.08 26.65
C PRO A 496 62.15 10.19 25.73
N GLN A 497 62.90 11.27 25.42
CA GLN A 497 62.47 12.46 24.63
C GLN A 497 63.58 13.00 23.70
N ARG A 498 63.20 13.81 22.69
CA ARG A 498 64.02 14.84 22.01
C ARG A 498 63.13 16.01 21.52
N GLU A 499 63.69 17.21 21.47
CA GLU A 499 63.09 18.43 20.88
C GLU A 499 63.75 18.78 19.54
N GLU A 500 63.03 19.45 18.62
CA GLU A 500 63.62 20.47 17.71
C GLU A 500 62.57 21.30 16.92
N LEU A 501 62.44 22.58 17.28
CA LEU A 501 62.16 23.82 16.50
C LEU A 501 60.98 23.95 15.46
N PRO A 502 60.48 25.20 15.20
CA PRO A 502 59.19 25.44 14.50
C PRO A 502 59.27 25.98 13.04
N PRO A 503 58.18 25.85 12.25
CA PRO A 503 58.01 26.48 10.93
C PRO A 503 57.40 27.91 10.96
N PRO A 504 57.52 28.70 9.85
CA PRO A 504 57.25 30.15 9.82
C PRO A 504 55.75 30.58 9.68
N PRO A 505 55.43 31.88 9.91
CA PRO A 505 54.05 32.33 10.15
C PRO A 505 53.23 32.62 8.88
N GLN A 506 52.34 31.70 8.50
CA GLN A 506 51.15 31.99 7.67
C GLN A 506 49.83 31.40 8.22
N GLN A 507 49.80 30.93 9.47
CA GLN A 507 48.63 30.24 10.05
C GLN A 507 47.67 31.13 10.89
N GLN A 508 47.88 32.45 10.98
CA GLN A 508 47.06 33.33 11.83
C GLN A 508 45.77 33.90 11.18
N GLN A 509 45.46 33.58 9.92
CA GLN A 509 44.18 33.98 9.29
C GLN A 509 43.19 32.83 9.03
N GLN A 510 43.55 31.56 9.27
CA GLN A 510 42.61 30.43 9.10
C GLN A 510 41.97 29.94 10.42
N GLN A 511 42.54 30.26 11.59
CA GLN A 511 42.02 29.79 12.87
C GLN A 511 40.74 30.53 13.36
N GLN A 512 40.39 31.69 12.77
CA GLN A 512 39.14 32.41 13.11
C GLN A 512 37.90 31.96 12.31
N GLN A 513 38.04 31.04 11.35
CA GLN A 513 36.88 30.49 10.60
C GLN A 513 36.54 29.03 10.98
N GLN A 514 37.21 28.43 11.97
CA GLN A 514 36.97 27.04 12.39
C GLN A 514 36.18 26.90 13.71
N GLN A 515 35.50 27.96 14.18
CA GLN A 515 34.72 27.94 15.43
C GLN A 515 33.19 27.96 15.23
N HIS A 516 32.67 27.50 14.08
CA HIS A 516 31.23 27.29 13.84
C HIS A 516 30.94 25.84 13.38
N GLY A 517 31.51 24.87 14.09
CA GLY A 517 31.16 23.45 13.90
C GLY A 517 29.80 23.12 14.51
N GLN A 518 28.87 22.59 13.71
CA GLN A 518 27.62 22.02 14.21
C GLN A 518 27.90 20.71 14.98
N PRO A 519 27.42 20.55 16.22
CA PRO A 519 27.47 19.26 16.91
C PRO A 519 26.37 18.32 16.40
N GLY A 520 26.70 17.03 16.23
CA GLY A 520 25.72 15.94 16.16
C GLY A 520 24.83 15.88 14.91
N ALA A 521 25.40 15.53 13.75
CA ALA A 521 24.60 15.16 12.57
C ALA A 521 23.93 13.77 12.77
N ILE A 522 22.75 13.77 13.40
CA ILE A 522 21.95 12.57 13.65
C ILE A 522 21.57 11.92 12.31
N THR A 523 22.05 10.69 12.09
CA THR A 523 21.93 10.01 10.81
C THR A 523 20.62 9.24 10.73
N THR A 524 19.79 9.62 9.77
CA THR A 524 18.46 9.05 9.50
C THR A 524 18.57 7.72 8.73
N TYR A 525 17.47 7.24 8.13
CA TYR A 525 17.43 5.98 7.36
C TYR A 525 18.11 6.09 5.98
N SER A 526 19.31 6.69 5.94
CA SER A 526 20.12 6.88 4.72
C SER A 526 21.61 6.58 4.96
N SER A 527 22.04 5.37 4.59
CA SER A 527 23.44 4.95 4.32
C SER A 527 24.52 5.02 5.43
N GLY A 528 24.40 5.85 6.47
CA GLY A 528 25.41 5.94 7.54
C GLY A 528 25.10 5.10 8.78
N GLY A 529 23.82 4.86 9.10
CA GLY A 529 23.42 4.22 10.36
C GLY A 529 23.82 2.74 10.48
N ARG A 530 23.79 1.97 9.38
CA ARG A 530 23.93 0.50 9.42
C ARG A 530 25.27 0.02 9.99
N ALA A 531 26.37 0.69 9.65
CA ALA A 531 27.72 0.31 10.08
C ALA A 531 27.98 0.60 11.57
N SER A 532 27.28 1.58 12.16
CA SER A 532 27.37 1.87 13.59
C SER A 532 26.48 0.93 14.41
N ALA A 533 25.23 0.74 13.99
CA ALA A 533 24.26 -0.14 14.66
C ALA A 533 24.78 -1.57 14.85
N ALA A 534 25.33 -2.17 13.78
CA ALA A 534 25.89 -3.53 13.83
C ALA A 534 27.06 -3.68 14.83
N LYS A 535 27.78 -2.59 15.14
CA LYS A 535 28.91 -2.62 16.09
C LYS A 535 28.47 -2.49 17.55
N VAL A 536 27.27 -1.94 17.81
CA VAL A 536 26.67 -1.83 19.15
C VAL A 536 25.83 -3.07 19.49
N MET A 537 25.11 -3.65 18.52
CA MET A 537 24.24 -4.81 18.77
C MET A 537 24.99 -6.05 19.28
N ASN A 538 26.27 -6.23 18.89
CA ASN A 538 27.09 -7.35 19.35
C ASN A 538 27.53 -7.28 20.83
N SER A 539 27.30 -6.18 21.56
CA SER A 539 27.77 -6.05 22.96
C SER A 539 26.69 -6.25 24.03
N ALA A 540 25.45 -6.58 23.65
CA ALA A 540 24.30 -6.64 24.57
C ALA A 540 23.67 -8.04 24.73
N ALA A 541 24.15 -9.04 24.00
CA ALA A 541 23.56 -10.39 23.95
C ALA A 541 24.06 -11.33 25.08
N ALA A 542 24.12 -10.85 26.32
CA ALA A 542 24.71 -11.59 27.44
C ALA A 542 24.12 -11.21 28.82
N ASP A 543 22.82 -11.44 29.02
CA ASP A 543 22.25 -11.98 30.29
C ASP A 543 20.72 -12.17 30.14
N GLU A 544 20.17 -13.27 30.64
CA GLU A 544 18.71 -13.54 30.66
C GLU A 544 18.32 -14.43 31.86
N PRO A 545 17.30 -14.04 32.65
CA PRO A 545 16.59 -14.98 33.53
C PRO A 545 15.06 -14.95 33.37
N GLN A 546 14.44 -16.13 33.41
CA GLN A 546 12.99 -16.36 33.22
C GLN A 546 12.18 -16.31 34.54
N LEU A 547 10.88 -15.98 34.46
CA LEU A 547 9.89 -16.16 35.55
C LEU A 547 8.52 -16.66 35.01
N PRO A 548 7.68 -17.32 35.86
CA PRO A 548 6.58 -18.20 35.42
C PRO A 548 5.17 -17.55 35.38
N PRO A 549 4.15 -18.23 34.81
CA PRO A 549 2.78 -17.71 34.65
C PRO A 549 1.83 -17.99 35.82
N ALA A 550 0.73 -17.22 35.89
CA ALA A 550 -0.43 -17.44 36.76
C ALA A 550 -1.74 -17.17 35.97
N ALA A 551 -2.92 -17.56 36.50
CA ALA A 551 -4.11 -17.79 35.67
C ALA A 551 -5.47 -17.33 36.25
N ALA A 552 -6.45 -17.24 35.34
CA ALA A 552 -7.88 -17.57 35.48
C ALA A 552 -8.88 -16.60 36.19
N GLN A 553 -9.82 -16.12 35.35
CA GLN A 553 -11.30 -16.21 35.50
C GLN A 553 -12.12 -15.20 36.37
N MET A 554 -13.43 -15.22 36.06
CA MET A 554 -14.60 -14.56 36.71
C MET A 554 -14.75 -13.03 36.47
N GLU A 555 -15.94 -12.46 36.27
CA GLU A 555 -17.25 -12.98 35.80
C GLU A 555 -18.12 -11.83 35.22
N GLN A 556 -19.29 -12.09 34.63
CA GLN A 556 -20.24 -11.06 34.14
C GLN A 556 -21.62 -11.17 34.82
N PRO A 557 -22.27 -10.02 35.12
CA PRO A 557 -23.72 -9.96 35.33
C PRO A 557 -24.48 -9.30 34.17
N SER A 558 -25.67 -9.85 33.93
CA SER A 558 -26.64 -9.62 32.87
C SER A 558 -27.23 -8.20 32.68
N ALA A 559 -27.40 -7.84 31.40
CA ALA A 559 -28.63 -7.34 30.76
C ALA A 559 -29.50 -6.21 31.35
N GLY A 560 -29.81 -5.22 30.50
CA GLY A 560 -30.95 -4.32 30.61
C GLY A 560 -31.28 -3.73 29.24
N ALA A 561 -32.52 -3.89 28.74
CA ALA A 561 -32.86 -3.58 27.35
C ALA A 561 -33.79 -2.36 27.21
N ALA A 562 -33.53 -1.55 26.18
CA ALA A 562 -34.47 -0.57 25.61
C ALA A 562 -34.27 -0.55 24.09
N ALA A 563 -35.34 -0.36 23.31
CA ALA A 563 -35.35 -0.48 21.86
C ALA A 563 -36.30 0.55 21.21
N ALA A 564 -36.35 0.55 19.87
CA ALA A 564 -37.01 1.50 18.97
C ALA A 564 -36.22 2.82 18.76
N ALA A 565 -36.05 3.32 17.53
CA ALA A 565 -36.31 2.70 16.22
C ALA A 565 -35.39 3.27 15.12
N THR A 566 -35.01 2.44 14.15
CA THR A 566 -34.22 2.84 12.98
C THR A 566 -34.80 2.15 11.74
N ALA A 567 -35.04 2.90 10.66
CA ALA A 567 -35.57 2.34 9.41
C ALA A 567 -34.45 1.62 8.63
N ALA A 568 -34.66 0.35 8.29
CA ALA A 568 -33.65 -0.46 7.61
C ALA A 568 -33.66 -0.25 6.09
N ILE A 569 -32.60 0.37 5.56
CA ILE A 569 -32.37 0.46 4.11
C ILE A 569 -31.85 -0.89 3.61
N SER A 570 -32.74 -1.69 3.01
CA SER A 570 -32.38 -2.99 2.41
C SER A 570 -31.90 -2.81 0.97
N LEU A 571 -30.58 -2.76 0.75
CA LEU A 571 -29.98 -2.85 -0.58
C LEU A 571 -30.25 -4.25 -1.18
N GLN A 572 -31.25 -4.36 -2.05
CA GLN A 572 -31.58 -5.64 -2.70
C GLN A 572 -30.50 -6.06 -3.71
N LYS A 573 -30.24 -7.37 -3.77
CA LYS A 573 -29.28 -7.97 -4.70
C LYS A 573 -29.88 -8.05 -6.10
N GLY A 574 -29.31 -7.32 -7.06
CA GLY A 574 -29.49 -7.60 -8.49
C GLY A 574 -28.87 -8.96 -8.84
N SER A 575 -29.65 -10.03 -8.70
CA SER A 575 -29.20 -11.42 -8.88
C SER A 575 -29.52 -11.92 -10.29
N ALA A 576 -28.59 -11.74 -11.22
CA ALA A 576 -28.69 -12.34 -12.55
C ALA A 576 -28.60 -13.89 -12.45
N CYS A 577 -29.73 -14.58 -12.67
CA CYS A 577 -29.77 -16.04 -12.69
C CYS A 577 -29.48 -16.59 -14.10
N GLY A 578 -28.46 -17.44 -14.22
CA GLY A 578 -28.20 -18.20 -15.45
C GLY A 578 -28.73 -19.63 -15.33
N ALA A 579 -29.92 -19.91 -15.87
CA ALA A 579 -30.41 -21.29 -16.10
C ALA A 579 -31.68 -21.33 -16.99
N CYS A 580 -31.51 -21.48 -18.31
CA CYS A 580 -32.48 -22.19 -19.15
C CYS A 580 -31.80 -22.65 -20.45
N GLY A 581 -32.19 -23.80 -20.98
CA GLY A 581 -31.69 -24.32 -22.25
C GLY A 581 -32.65 -25.32 -22.87
N GLY A 582 -32.70 -25.34 -24.20
CA GLY A 582 -33.45 -26.33 -24.98
C GLY A 582 -34.90 -25.93 -25.31
N GLY A 583 -35.11 -25.37 -26.49
CA GLY A 583 -36.43 -25.12 -27.08
C GLY A 583 -36.31 -24.26 -28.34
N ARG A 584 -36.47 -24.86 -29.52
CA ARG A 584 -36.53 -24.13 -30.80
C ARG A 584 -37.99 -23.93 -31.19
N ASP A 585 -38.37 -22.74 -31.62
CA ASP A 585 -38.62 -22.40 -33.04
C ASP A 585 -39.43 -21.08 -33.19
N ALA A 586 -39.48 -20.59 -34.42
CA ALA A 586 -40.30 -19.49 -34.95
C ALA A 586 -39.90 -18.02 -34.63
N ALA A 587 -39.75 -17.26 -35.73
CA ALA A 587 -39.95 -15.82 -35.94
C ALA A 587 -39.39 -14.80 -34.93
N GLY A 588 -38.63 -13.82 -35.44
CA GLY A 588 -38.12 -12.71 -34.63
C GLY A 588 -39.17 -11.62 -34.38
N GLU A 589 -39.38 -11.30 -33.10
CA GLU A 589 -39.79 -9.96 -32.67
C GLU A 589 -38.57 -9.28 -32.03
N ASP A 590 -38.38 -7.98 -32.29
CA ASP A 590 -37.23 -7.23 -31.78
C ASP A 590 -37.41 -6.94 -30.28
N GLY A 591 -36.76 -7.75 -29.43
CA GLY A 591 -36.95 -7.81 -27.98
C GLY A 591 -36.42 -6.61 -27.19
N GLY A 592 -36.53 -5.40 -27.74
CA GLY A 592 -36.15 -4.16 -27.09
C GLY A 592 -37.00 -3.90 -25.84
N ILE A 593 -36.35 -3.50 -24.75
CA ILE A 593 -37.03 -3.01 -23.54
C ILE A 593 -37.99 -1.88 -23.95
N PRO A 594 -39.30 -1.94 -23.61
CA PRO A 594 -40.26 -0.92 -24.01
C PRO A 594 -39.80 0.48 -23.60
N ASP A 595 -39.99 1.50 -24.44
CA ASP A 595 -39.44 2.84 -24.17
C ASP A 595 -39.97 3.46 -22.86
N ALA A 596 -41.21 3.15 -22.49
CA ALA A 596 -41.77 3.52 -21.18
C ALA A 596 -41.04 2.86 -19.99
N ALA A 597 -40.44 1.67 -20.17
CA ALA A 597 -39.59 1.03 -19.16
C ALA A 597 -38.17 1.62 -19.16
N LYS A 598 -37.62 1.97 -20.34
CA LYS A 598 -36.37 2.75 -20.43
C LYS A 598 -36.48 4.10 -19.70
N GLN A 599 -37.60 4.81 -19.92
CA GLN A 599 -37.93 6.07 -19.26
C GLN A 599 -38.01 5.90 -17.74
N ARG A 600 -38.77 4.92 -17.24
CA ARG A 600 -38.87 4.64 -15.80
C ARG A 600 -37.52 4.32 -15.14
N MET A 601 -36.65 3.54 -15.80
CA MET A 601 -35.30 3.28 -15.29
C MET A 601 -34.44 4.55 -15.24
N ALA A 602 -34.55 5.42 -16.25
CA ALA A 602 -33.86 6.71 -16.25
C ALA A 602 -34.41 7.69 -15.19
N GLU A 603 -35.73 7.70 -14.96
CA GLU A 603 -36.39 8.45 -13.88
C GLU A 603 -35.94 7.95 -12.49
N GLU A 604 -35.86 6.63 -12.29
CA GLU A 604 -35.37 6.01 -11.04
C GLU A 604 -33.88 6.29 -10.81
N GLU A 605 -33.04 6.18 -11.85
CA GLU A 605 -31.60 6.51 -11.76
C GLU A 605 -31.37 8.01 -11.49
N ALA A 606 -32.18 8.89 -12.09
CA ALA A 606 -32.15 10.33 -11.85
C ALA A 606 -32.61 10.68 -10.42
N ALA A 607 -33.69 10.07 -9.94
CA ALA A 607 -34.17 10.24 -8.56
C ALA A 607 -33.15 9.74 -7.53
N LEU A 608 -32.47 8.61 -7.80
CA LEU A 608 -31.37 8.13 -6.99
C LEU A 608 -30.20 9.12 -7.00
N ARG A 609 -29.75 9.61 -8.17
CA ARG A 609 -28.68 10.62 -8.22
C ARG A 609 -29.04 11.91 -7.49
N ALA A 610 -30.28 12.38 -7.57
CA ALA A 610 -30.72 13.56 -6.83
C ALA A 610 -30.64 13.35 -5.30
N ALA A 611 -31.06 12.18 -4.80
CA ALA A 611 -30.93 11.84 -3.38
C ALA A 611 -29.45 11.75 -2.93
N GLU A 612 -28.60 11.12 -3.74
CA GLU A 612 -27.16 11.02 -3.49
C GLU A 612 -26.47 12.41 -3.53
N ALA A 613 -26.90 13.30 -4.44
CA ALA A 613 -26.37 14.67 -4.56
C ALA A 613 -26.67 15.54 -3.33
N VAL A 614 -27.84 15.38 -2.69
CA VAL A 614 -28.18 16.05 -1.42
C VAL A 614 -27.24 15.60 -0.28
N LEU A 615 -27.01 14.29 -0.16
CA LEU A 615 -26.07 13.71 0.81
C LEU A 615 -24.63 14.17 0.58
N ASP A 616 -24.20 14.26 -0.68
CA ASP A 616 -22.89 14.84 -1.02
C ASP A 616 -22.82 16.35 -0.79
N CYS A 617 -23.92 17.10 -0.97
CA CYS A 617 -23.97 18.50 -0.60
C CYS A 617 -23.72 18.68 0.90
N ALA A 618 -24.44 17.93 1.75
CA ALA A 618 -24.24 17.95 3.21
C ALA A 618 -22.81 17.59 3.63
N GLY A 619 -22.20 16.57 3.01
CA GLY A 619 -20.80 16.20 3.27
C GLY A 619 -19.80 17.27 2.85
N ARG A 620 -19.97 17.84 1.65
CA ARG A 620 -19.15 18.96 1.15
C ARG A 620 -19.26 20.19 2.06
N SER A 621 -20.46 20.52 2.55
CA SER A 621 -20.69 21.61 3.51
C SER A 621 -20.05 21.36 4.88
N ARG A 622 -20.08 20.14 5.42
CA ARG A 622 -19.35 19.79 6.66
C ARG A 622 -17.85 19.97 6.49
N VAL A 623 -17.29 19.51 5.37
CA VAL A 623 -15.86 19.66 5.06
C VAL A 623 -15.45 21.13 4.95
N SER A 624 -16.17 21.95 4.17
CA SER A 624 -15.79 23.34 3.95
C SER A 624 -16.10 24.30 5.10
N SER A 625 -17.02 23.94 6.00
CA SER A 625 -17.24 24.67 7.26
C SER A 625 -16.24 24.27 8.35
N MET A 626 -15.98 22.97 8.57
CA MET A 626 -15.22 22.50 9.73
C MET A 626 -13.70 22.49 9.55
N PHE A 627 -13.15 22.46 8.33
CA PHE A 627 -11.72 22.18 8.12
C PHE A 627 -10.97 23.20 7.24
N ARG A 628 -9.67 23.39 7.50
CA ARG A 628 -8.70 23.99 6.59
C ARG A 628 -7.47 23.10 6.51
N LEU A 629 -6.99 22.84 5.29
CA LEU A 629 -5.90 21.92 4.98
C LEU A 629 -4.68 22.71 4.49
N GLN A 630 -3.67 22.87 5.34
CA GLN A 630 -2.41 23.54 5.03
C GLN A 630 -1.38 22.54 4.53
N LEU A 631 -0.94 22.71 3.28
CA LEU A 631 0.12 21.89 2.69
C LEU A 631 1.50 22.49 2.98
N VAL A 632 2.46 21.62 3.30
CA VAL A 632 3.85 21.97 3.59
C VAL A 632 4.79 20.95 2.95
N THR A 633 5.93 21.37 2.43
CA THR A 633 7.01 20.45 2.02
C THR A 633 8.38 21.09 2.25
N GLY A 634 9.46 20.36 1.95
CA GLY A 634 10.83 20.79 2.18
C GLY A 634 11.14 20.94 3.67
N ASP A 635 11.88 21.98 4.04
CA ASP A 635 12.35 22.17 5.42
C ASP A 635 11.21 22.55 6.40
N LEU A 636 10.74 21.56 7.18
CA LEU A 636 9.68 21.73 8.17
C LEU A 636 10.06 22.73 9.29
N ALA A 637 11.34 22.88 9.64
CA ALA A 637 11.76 23.84 10.65
C ALA A 637 11.65 25.28 10.12
N LYS A 638 12.08 25.52 8.87
CA LYS A 638 11.90 26.81 8.19
C LYS A 638 10.43 27.13 7.87
N ALA A 639 9.57 26.12 7.68
CA ALA A 639 8.15 26.32 7.37
C ALA A 639 7.26 26.45 8.62
N VAL A 640 7.47 25.58 9.61
CA VAL A 640 6.61 25.41 10.79
C VAL A 640 7.42 25.40 12.10
N THR A 641 8.24 24.38 12.37
CA THR A 641 8.66 24.07 13.75
C THR A 641 9.71 25.00 14.36
N GLY A 642 10.41 25.78 13.54
CA GLY A 642 11.29 26.86 13.98
C GLY A 642 10.62 28.24 14.07
N ARG A 643 9.33 28.38 13.71
CA ARG A 643 8.63 29.67 13.73
C ARG A 643 7.87 29.88 15.05
N ALA A 644 8.18 30.97 15.75
CA ALA A 644 7.57 31.32 17.04
C ALA A 644 6.02 31.30 17.03
N LYS A 645 5.37 31.69 15.92
CA LYS A 645 3.90 31.66 15.77
C LYS A 645 3.25 30.26 15.81
N TYR A 646 4.06 29.20 15.81
CA TYR A 646 3.63 27.81 15.95
C TYR A 646 4.15 27.17 17.25
N GLY A 647 4.77 27.92 18.17
CA GLY A 647 5.16 27.41 19.48
C GLY A 647 3.94 27.14 20.35
N GLY A 648 3.78 25.91 20.85
CA GLY A 648 2.71 25.55 21.78
C GLY A 648 1.28 25.52 21.21
N VAL A 649 1.08 25.33 19.90
CA VAL A 649 -0.26 25.47 19.26
C VAL A 649 -0.87 24.18 18.70
N PHE A 650 -0.12 23.07 18.59
CA PHE A 650 -0.66 21.81 18.05
C PHE A 650 -1.14 20.88 19.16
N SER A 651 -2.39 20.44 19.04
CA SER A 651 -3.10 19.58 19.99
C SER A 651 -2.80 18.09 19.76
N VAL A 652 -2.66 17.71 18.49
CA VAL A 652 -2.35 16.34 18.05
C VAL A 652 -1.27 16.39 16.97
N LEU A 653 -0.31 15.48 17.04
CA LEU A 653 0.76 15.31 16.07
C LEU A 653 0.80 13.85 15.59
N THR A 654 1.10 13.62 14.30
CA THR A 654 1.44 12.28 13.79
C THR A 654 2.78 12.29 13.07
N LEU A 655 3.48 11.15 13.06
CA LEU A 655 4.81 11.01 12.46
C LEU A 655 4.97 9.64 11.78
N GLY A 656 5.29 9.62 10.49
CA GLY A 656 5.56 8.39 9.72
C GLY A 656 6.89 7.70 10.09
N HIS A 657 6.96 6.38 9.91
CA HIS A 657 8.09 5.53 10.37
C HIS A 657 9.45 5.93 9.79
N ARG A 658 9.55 6.39 8.53
CA ARG A 658 10.85 6.86 7.97
C ARG A 658 11.35 8.12 8.68
N HIS A 659 10.43 8.88 9.28
CA HIS A 659 10.65 10.19 9.86
C HIS A 659 10.75 10.19 11.39
N ILE A 660 10.83 9.02 12.06
CA ILE A 660 11.01 8.94 13.53
C ILE A 660 12.22 9.73 14.07
N HIS A 661 13.23 9.99 13.24
CA HIS A 661 14.35 10.86 13.58
C HIS A 661 13.91 12.29 13.95
N MET A 662 12.76 12.74 13.44
CA MET A 662 12.16 14.05 13.73
C MET A 662 11.51 14.13 15.12
N LEU A 663 11.48 13.03 15.89
CA LEU A 663 11.20 13.10 17.34
C LEU A 663 12.26 13.91 18.09
N ALA A 664 13.50 13.95 17.57
CA ALA A 664 14.65 14.54 18.23
C ALA A 664 14.53 16.08 18.44
N PRO A 665 15.20 16.65 19.47
CA PRO A 665 14.96 18.03 19.94
C PRO A 665 15.16 19.14 18.89
N GLU A 666 16.06 18.91 17.94
CA GLU A 666 16.45 19.85 16.89
C GLU A 666 15.36 20.06 15.83
N TYR A 667 14.53 19.05 15.56
CA TYR A 667 13.39 19.14 14.64
C TYR A 667 12.18 19.88 15.24
N GLY A 668 12.16 20.05 16.57
CA GLY A 668 11.29 21.01 17.24
C GLY A 668 9.82 20.62 17.41
N LEU A 669 9.40 19.38 17.10
CA LEU A 669 8.00 18.94 17.27
C LEU A 669 7.49 19.17 18.71
N TYR A 670 8.30 18.88 19.72
CA TYR A 670 7.96 19.16 21.12
C TYR A 670 7.74 20.65 21.42
N LYS A 671 8.40 21.56 20.69
CA LYS A 671 8.27 23.01 20.87
C LYS A 671 6.95 23.52 20.29
N THR A 672 6.44 22.89 19.24
CA THR A 672 5.16 23.30 18.61
C THR A 672 3.93 22.65 19.24
N ALA A 673 4.09 21.49 19.87
CA ALA A 673 3.05 20.83 20.65
C ALA A 673 2.60 21.68 21.86
N MET A 674 1.29 21.77 22.12
CA MET A 674 0.74 22.41 23.33
C MET A 674 0.92 21.51 24.58
N PRO A 675 0.83 22.05 25.81
CA PRO A 675 0.81 21.23 27.02
C PRO A 675 -0.37 20.23 26.98
N GLY A 676 -0.10 18.95 27.26
CA GLY A 676 -1.09 17.87 27.14
C GLY A 676 -1.29 17.31 25.71
N ALA A 677 -0.59 17.82 24.70
CA ALA A 677 -0.71 17.33 23.32
C ALA A 677 -0.24 15.88 23.15
N VAL A 678 -0.93 15.13 22.28
CA VAL A 678 -0.61 13.74 21.94
C VAL A 678 0.19 13.70 20.63
N LEU A 679 1.29 12.94 20.61
CA LEU A 679 2.01 12.56 19.40
C LEU A 679 1.90 11.05 19.18
N VAL A 680 1.49 10.65 17.98
CA VAL A 680 1.43 9.25 17.55
C VAL A 680 2.47 9.01 16.47
N ALA A 681 3.41 8.10 16.73
CA ALA A 681 4.48 7.77 15.79
C ALA A 681 4.33 6.35 15.27
N GLU A 682 4.30 6.21 13.94
CA GLU A 682 4.19 4.93 13.24
C GLU A 682 5.48 4.13 13.45
N ASN A 683 5.36 2.94 14.03
CA ASN A 683 6.50 2.11 14.41
C ASN A 683 6.81 1.05 13.35
N ALA A 684 7.97 0.40 13.43
CA ALA A 684 8.42 -0.53 12.40
C ALA A 684 7.87 -1.97 12.53
N ARG A 685 6.84 -2.23 13.34
CA ARG A 685 6.33 -3.60 13.64
C ARG A 685 5.92 -4.39 12.39
N HIS A 686 5.34 -3.71 11.39
CA HIS A 686 4.87 -4.34 10.16
C HIS A 686 5.80 -4.10 8.96
N VAL A 687 7.02 -3.60 9.20
CA VAL A 687 8.07 -3.45 8.18
C VAL A 687 8.66 -4.82 7.87
N LEU A 688 8.24 -5.44 6.75
CA LEU A 688 8.64 -6.80 6.38
C LEU A 688 10.15 -6.96 6.16
N GLN A 689 10.91 -5.88 5.99
CA GLN A 689 12.36 -5.90 5.93
C GLN A 689 13.01 -6.30 7.27
N LEU A 690 12.36 -6.05 8.42
CA LEU A 690 12.90 -6.28 9.75
C LEU A 690 12.50 -7.65 10.35
N ASN A 691 13.28 -8.13 11.32
CA ASN A 691 12.86 -9.18 12.26
C ASN A 691 12.24 -8.57 13.54
N LYS A 692 11.76 -9.41 14.47
CA LYS A 692 11.11 -8.97 15.72
C LYS A 692 12.05 -8.16 16.62
N GLU A 693 13.32 -8.56 16.74
CA GLU A 693 14.33 -7.85 17.54
C GLU A 693 14.61 -6.45 16.96
N GLN A 694 14.79 -6.35 15.65
CA GLN A 694 15.03 -5.08 14.94
C GLN A 694 13.83 -4.13 15.06
N ALA A 695 12.60 -4.65 15.00
CA ALA A 695 11.40 -3.85 15.23
C ALA A 695 11.28 -3.38 16.70
N ALA A 696 11.69 -4.20 17.68
CA ALA A 696 11.77 -3.80 19.08
C ALA A 696 12.85 -2.73 19.32
N LEU A 697 14.05 -2.92 18.79
CA LEU A 697 15.16 -1.96 18.88
C LEU A 697 14.83 -0.64 18.17
N PHE A 698 14.02 -0.66 17.11
CA PHE A 698 13.46 0.54 16.49
C PHE A 698 12.54 1.30 17.44
N VAL A 699 11.64 0.60 18.17
CA VAL A 699 10.78 1.23 19.21
C VAL A 699 11.61 1.77 20.37
N THR A 700 12.61 1.04 20.88
CA THR A 700 13.54 1.55 21.89
C THR A 700 14.20 2.85 21.42
N LYS A 701 14.60 2.93 20.13
CA LYS A 701 15.21 4.15 19.60
C LYS A 701 14.21 5.30 19.40
N MET A 702 12.94 5.02 19.12
CA MET A 702 11.89 6.05 19.15
C MET A 702 11.72 6.62 20.55
N ASP A 703 11.69 5.76 21.58
CA ASP A 703 11.55 6.15 22.97
C ASP A 703 12.72 7.03 23.45
N GLU A 704 13.97 6.65 23.15
CA GLU A 704 15.16 7.48 23.43
C GLU A 704 15.06 8.90 22.83
N LEU A 705 14.66 9.01 21.56
CA LEU A 705 14.56 10.31 20.87
C LEU A 705 13.40 11.16 21.40
N ALA A 706 12.29 10.51 21.75
CA ALA A 706 11.13 11.17 22.35
C ALA A 706 11.46 11.71 23.75
N GLU A 707 12.11 10.91 24.60
CA GLU A 707 12.54 11.31 25.95
C GLU A 707 13.56 12.46 25.89
N GLN A 708 14.54 12.40 24.99
CA GLN A 708 15.52 13.48 24.78
C GLN A 708 14.87 14.82 24.41
N ALA A 709 13.73 14.80 23.71
CA ALA A 709 12.96 15.99 23.38
C ALA A 709 11.95 16.42 24.48
N GLY A 710 11.82 15.66 25.57
CA GLY A 710 10.93 15.96 26.70
C GLY A 710 9.53 15.37 26.60
N TRP A 711 9.25 14.54 25.59
CA TRP A 711 8.01 13.76 25.54
C TRP A 711 8.01 12.66 26.61
N ARG A 712 6.82 12.25 27.07
CA ARG A 712 6.65 11.05 27.89
C ARG A 712 5.87 9.99 27.13
N LYS A 713 6.33 8.74 27.13
CA LYS A 713 5.57 7.60 26.60
C LYS A 713 4.30 7.41 27.44
N VAL A 714 3.17 7.13 26.81
CA VAL A 714 1.91 6.86 27.52
C VAL A 714 2.00 5.45 28.13
N ALA A 715 2.09 5.38 29.46
CA ALA A 715 2.27 4.13 30.21
C ALA A 715 0.95 3.41 30.54
N ALA A 716 -0.19 4.11 30.45
CA ALA A 716 -1.51 3.48 30.43
C ALA A 716 -1.75 2.82 29.05
N GLY A 717 -2.80 2.00 28.93
CA GLY A 717 -3.17 1.38 27.65
C GLY A 717 -3.32 2.39 26.51
N ARG A 718 -2.98 1.97 25.28
CA ARG A 718 -3.07 2.83 24.08
C ARG A 718 -4.49 3.41 23.93
N PRO A 719 -4.65 4.68 23.52
CA PRO A 719 -5.94 5.28 23.22
C PRO A 719 -6.77 4.43 22.24
N GLY A 720 -8.10 4.49 22.38
CA GLY A 720 -9.02 3.72 21.54
C GLY A 720 -8.76 3.96 20.04
N GLY A 721 -8.63 2.87 19.28
CA GLY A 721 -8.30 2.92 17.85
C GLY A 721 -6.81 3.00 17.52
N ILE A 722 -5.91 3.25 18.49
CA ILE A 722 -4.46 3.14 18.27
C ILE A 722 -4.00 1.70 18.55
N THR A 723 -3.53 1.03 17.49
CA THR A 723 -2.94 -0.31 17.57
C THR A 723 -1.46 -0.28 17.94
N GLU A 724 -0.90 -1.45 18.18
CA GLU A 724 0.51 -1.66 18.51
C GLU A 724 1.48 -1.53 17.31
N ALA A 725 0.96 -1.09 16.16
CA ALA A 725 1.72 -0.54 15.03
C ALA A 725 2.15 0.94 15.25
N ASN A 726 1.75 1.56 16.37
CA ASN A 726 2.11 2.92 16.74
C ASN A 726 2.59 3.01 18.19
N GLU A 727 3.55 3.91 18.43
CA GLU A 727 3.91 4.40 19.76
C GLU A 727 3.20 5.73 20.04
N VAL A 728 2.84 5.94 21.31
CA VAL A 728 2.07 7.11 21.74
C VAL A 728 2.82 7.85 22.82
N TYR A 729 3.03 9.14 22.58
CA TYR A 729 3.73 10.04 23.46
C TYR A 729 2.83 11.22 23.81
N ILE A 730 2.99 11.78 25.01
CA ILE A 730 2.28 12.97 25.47
C ILE A 730 3.29 14.04 25.88
N LYS A 731 3.03 15.29 25.52
CA LYS A 731 3.74 16.44 26.09
C LYS A 731 3.16 16.71 27.48
N PRO A 732 3.94 16.67 28.56
CA PRO A 732 3.43 16.90 29.90
C PRO A 732 2.67 18.23 30.00
N ARG A 733 1.55 18.23 30.74
CA ARG A 733 1.02 19.49 31.30
C ARG A 733 2.05 20.01 32.31
N SER A 734 2.27 21.32 32.34
CA SER A 734 3.03 21.94 33.44
C SER A 734 2.27 21.72 34.75
N ALA A 735 3.00 21.35 35.80
CA ALA A 735 2.48 21.23 37.16
C ALA A 735 2.23 22.62 37.79
#